data_AF-A0A6V8CRQ8-F1
#
_entry.id   AF-A0A6V8CRQ8-F1
#
_cell.length_a   1.000
_cell.length_b   1.000
_cell.length_c   1.000
_cell.angle_alpha   90.00
_cell.angle_beta   90.00
_cell.angle_gamma   90.00
#
_symmetry.space_group_name_H-M   'P 1'
#
loop_
_entity.id
_entity.type
_entity.pdbx_description
1 polymer ?
#
loop_
_entity_poly.entity_id
_entity_poly.type
_entity_poly.pdbx_seq_one_letter_code
_entity_poly.pdbx_strand_id
1 'polypeptide(L)'
;MQRLVTWILIAFLALPFSGCLGEDAADASSGTYQIDSQWTVIPLETKSEYYPDDENVSWEVTSDDVIQQVQDAGGIVVGISMLLEYQEDESANFGLCTGLENNVPDTIYGTISKNDWTLTQNELNPGSHVVNLTWHNQSLLEVGNVTGMSEDEIMSQLDVGDEGYGIYNINILVEADAFSGELCTHTDNGEQVESTISLLVIDLTLSGGNGITSLAVGDGEISILLLSPWFIGMFLLVAYLVNRKDLYHLGVILEEDDKSEPTQFWEGINEERSEGDGKTLVESYQARVLTLCALYVAQGIPWGFITVTFVTYLAVEGVAAGQLAFLLTLGTFPWSVKFIWGPVIDRYQFPEMGKRRPWILIAQSGMIILLSSMLLIPNMASNVTLVGIMFLVYNIFTALQDVSTDALAVDVLQPHEFEKVNSYMFTSKAVGGIIGGAGLGTIIGFVGIKGAIVLQIPILIVIMLVPLFMTERPGEKLYPWSESVGGEKKSEKLESKNFTEIFDNIKIAFSFRSAQLGILLSLIISLSYFLIPVLPLLFVRELGWTEEQFNATKGGIILIVTMLGYMVGGQLGKQFGGKAIIIYAAFTTALVTAFWGMNEALWSNGFFMMTIWSIQTFVWAMVSINIYSLMMRITWTEVGGTQFTGYMAMMNLSAIIGYQLTAPLTARFDYSTLFYIAALLETVVIFGAMFIDPEETRREMAKRLTEQ
;
A
#
# COMPACT_ATOMS: atom_id res chain seq x y z
N MET A 1 10.64 -30.62 -26.44
CA MET A 1 10.08 -29.27 -26.22
C MET A 1 9.88 -28.98 -24.73
N GLN A 2 9.18 -29.81 -23.95
CA GLN A 2 9.00 -29.64 -22.49
C GLN A 2 10.30 -29.43 -21.70
N ARG A 3 11.35 -30.24 -21.92
CA ARG A 3 12.64 -30.06 -21.20
C ARG A 3 13.36 -28.76 -21.54
N LEU A 4 13.22 -28.25 -22.76
CA LEU A 4 13.86 -27.00 -23.20
C LEU A 4 13.16 -25.78 -22.58
N VAL A 5 11.83 -25.84 -22.42
CA VAL A 5 11.03 -24.84 -21.72
C VAL A 5 11.36 -24.81 -20.22
N THR A 6 11.59 -25.98 -19.60
CA THR A 6 12.03 -26.06 -18.20
C THR A 6 13.41 -25.42 -17.99
N TRP A 7 14.37 -25.64 -18.90
CA TRP A 7 15.70 -25.02 -18.82
C TRP A 7 15.69 -23.52 -19.11
N ILE A 8 14.82 -23.04 -20.00
CA ILE A 8 14.64 -21.60 -20.25
C ILE A 8 13.96 -20.91 -19.06
N LEU A 9 12.98 -21.54 -18.40
CA LEU A 9 12.37 -21.05 -17.16
C LEU A 9 13.37 -21.00 -15.99
N ILE A 10 14.22 -22.02 -15.85
CA ILE A 10 15.29 -22.04 -14.83
C ILE A 10 16.37 -20.98 -15.12
N ALA A 11 16.70 -20.75 -16.40
CA ALA A 11 17.63 -19.69 -16.81
C ALA A 11 17.05 -18.27 -16.62
N PHE A 12 15.74 -18.09 -16.78
CA PHE A 12 15.06 -16.82 -16.47
C PHE A 12 14.90 -16.58 -14.96
N LEU A 13 14.78 -17.66 -14.17
CA LEU A 13 14.75 -17.63 -12.69
C LEU A 13 16.11 -17.28 -12.05
N ALA A 14 17.22 -17.39 -12.78
CA ALA A 14 18.56 -17.13 -12.26
C ALA A 14 19.01 -15.66 -12.38
N LEU A 15 18.23 -14.80 -13.05
CA LEU A 15 18.62 -13.40 -13.31
C LEU A 15 18.42 -12.37 -12.17
N PRO A 16 17.69 -12.62 -11.05
CA PRO A 16 17.68 -11.66 -9.94
C PRO A 16 18.71 -11.96 -8.83
N PHE A 17 19.53 -13.01 -8.95
CA PHE A 17 20.42 -13.42 -7.85
C PHE A 17 21.74 -12.63 -7.74
N SER A 18 22.05 -11.73 -8.68
CA SER A 18 23.32 -10.99 -8.68
C SER A 18 23.27 -9.61 -8.03
N GLY A 19 22.11 -9.15 -7.53
CA GLY A 19 21.94 -7.79 -7.00
C GLY A 19 21.92 -7.65 -5.46
N CYS A 20 21.77 -8.73 -4.70
CA CYS A 20 21.47 -8.65 -3.26
C CYS A 20 22.69 -8.61 -2.32
N LEU A 21 23.87 -8.23 -2.81
CA LEU A 21 25.05 -8.01 -1.96
C LEU A 21 25.73 -6.71 -2.38
N GLY A 22 25.38 -5.62 -1.71
CA GLY A 22 25.99 -4.30 -1.83
C GLY A 22 25.97 -3.60 -0.48
N GLU A 23 27.14 -3.07 -0.10
CA GLU A 23 27.54 -2.48 1.19
C GLU A 23 26.79 -1.20 1.56
N ASP A 24 26.92 -0.87 2.84
CA ASP A 24 26.39 0.27 3.59
C ASP A 24 26.34 1.60 2.84
N ALA A 25 25.18 2.26 2.91
CA ALA A 25 25.08 3.71 2.90
C ALA A 25 23.85 4.12 3.73
N ALA A 26 24.10 4.90 4.78
CA ALA A 26 23.09 5.62 5.52
C ALA A 26 22.36 6.60 4.60
N ASP A 27 21.03 6.70 4.72
CA ASP A 27 20.39 7.99 4.99
C ASP A 27 18.89 7.83 5.27
N ALA A 28 18.43 8.62 6.24
CA ALA A 28 17.07 8.72 6.70
C ALA A 28 16.18 9.35 5.62
N SER A 29 14.93 8.87 5.52
CA SER A 29 13.96 9.31 4.53
C SER A 29 13.63 10.81 4.65
N SER A 30 13.88 11.57 3.57
CA SER A 30 13.51 12.98 3.46
C SER A 30 11.99 13.17 3.32
N GLY A 31 11.38 13.99 4.18
CA GLY A 31 9.93 14.26 4.22
C GLY A 31 9.56 15.73 3.95
N THR A 32 8.26 16.03 4.00
CA THR A 32 7.76 17.42 4.09
C THR A 32 7.33 17.69 5.54
N TYR A 33 8.01 18.60 6.21
CA TYR A 33 7.78 19.00 7.59
C TYR A 33 7.17 20.41 7.63
N GLN A 34 6.07 20.59 8.35
CA GLN A 34 5.61 21.93 8.73
C GLN A 34 6.28 22.30 10.06
N ILE A 35 6.98 23.43 10.09
CA ILE A 35 7.70 23.92 11.25
C ILE A 35 6.86 25.04 11.88
N ASP A 36 6.43 24.85 13.12
CA ASP A 36 5.83 25.90 13.93
C ASP A 36 6.77 26.21 15.09
N SER A 37 7.15 27.49 15.23
CA SER A 37 8.15 27.96 16.19
C SER A 37 7.61 29.09 17.07
N GLN A 38 7.69 28.93 18.39
CA GLN A 38 7.38 30.01 19.33
C GLN A 38 8.66 30.60 19.91
N TRP A 39 8.80 31.92 19.83
CA TRP A 39 9.98 32.65 20.31
C TRP A 39 9.78 33.16 21.73
N THR A 40 10.76 32.89 22.58
CA THR A 40 10.82 33.39 23.96
C THR A 40 12.14 34.11 24.18
N VAL A 41 12.08 35.32 24.71
CA VAL A 41 13.26 36.13 25.05
C VAL A 41 13.47 36.05 26.56
N ILE A 42 14.64 35.56 26.98
CA ILE A 42 14.99 35.37 28.40
C ILE A 42 16.08 36.36 28.77
N PRO A 43 15.80 37.35 29.64
CA PRO A 43 16.80 38.33 30.05
C PRO A 43 17.89 37.65 30.90
N LEU A 44 19.15 37.94 30.59
CA LEU A 44 20.31 37.49 31.35
C LEU A 44 20.81 38.58 32.30
N GLU A 45 21.05 39.77 31.76
CA GLU A 45 21.67 40.87 32.49
C GLU A 45 21.25 42.21 31.91
N THR A 46 21.00 43.18 32.79
CA THR A 46 20.83 44.59 32.43
C THR A 46 21.87 45.40 33.19
N LYS A 47 22.60 46.24 32.46
CA LYS A 47 23.73 47.01 32.95
C LYS A 47 23.70 48.42 32.37
N SER A 48 23.91 49.44 33.19
CA SER A 48 24.10 50.83 32.73
C SER A 48 25.46 51.30 33.23
N GLU A 49 26.34 51.67 32.31
CA GLU A 49 27.71 52.09 32.60
C GLU A 49 28.13 53.23 31.65
N TYR A 50 29.12 54.01 32.07
CA TYR A 50 29.74 55.05 31.25
C TYR A 50 30.91 54.46 30.46
N TYR A 51 30.92 54.63 29.15
CA TYR A 51 31.92 54.08 28.25
C TYR A 51 32.82 55.20 27.72
N PRO A 52 34.13 55.21 28.03
CA PRO A 52 35.04 56.26 27.55
C PRO A 52 35.26 56.21 26.04
N ASP A 53 35.53 57.38 25.45
CA ASP A 53 35.88 57.55 24.04
C ASP A 53 37.07 56.67 23.61
N ASP A 54 36.92 55.98 22.48
CA ASP A 54 37.90 55.08 21.86
C ASP A 54 38.37 53.90 22.75
N GLU A 55 37.69 53.62 23.88
CA GLU A 55 38.02 52.51 24.79
C GLU A 55 37.06 51.32 24.64
N ASN A 56 37.66 50.13 24.50
CA ASN A 56 36.92 48.89 24.28
C ASN A 56 36.64 48.19 25.62
N VAL A 57 35.38 48.20 26.07
CA VAL A 57 34.97 47.63 27.37
C VAL A 57 34.30 46.28 27.15
N SER A 58 34.92 45.20 27.64
CA SER A 58 34.43 43.83 27.48
C SER A 58 34.15 43.11 28.80
N TRP A 59 33.10 42.29 28.86
CA TRP A 59 32.78 41.42 29.99
C TRP A 59 32.09 40.13 29.54
N GLU A 60 31.95 39.17 30.46
CA GLU A 60 31.36 37.85 30.23
C GLU A 60 30.00 37.71 30.91
N VAL A 61 29.05 37.07 30.22
CA VAL A 61 27.71 36.72 30.72
C VAL A 61 27.53 35.22 30.58
N THR A 62 26.88 34.55 31.55
CA THR A 62 26.62 33.09 31.50
C THR A 62 25.12 32.77 31.47
N SER A 63 24.76 31.68 30.79
CA SER A 63 23.38 31.14 30.81
C SER A 63 23.06 30.25 32.01
N ASP A 64 24.03 29.96 32.90
CA ASP A 64 23.91 28.94 33.95
C ASP A 64 22.72 29.19 34.90
N ASP A 65 22.43 30.46 35.20
CA ASP A 65 21.38 30.85 36.14
C ASP A 65 19.96 30.79 35.53
N VAL A 66 19.85 30.64 34.20
CA VAL A 66 18.57 30.62 33.48
C VAL A 66 18.26 29.29 32.79
N ILE A 67 19.06 28.24 33.01
CA ILE A 67 18.87 26.92 32.37
C ILE A 67 17.44 26.40 32.54
N GLN A 68 16.84 26.53 33.72
CA GLN A 68 15.46 26.08 33.96
C GLN A 68 14.44 26.88 33.13
N GLN A 69 14.64 28.20 33.00
CA GLN A 69 13.76 29.06 32.20
C GLN A 69 13.88 28.76 30.71
N VAL A 70 15.09 28.39 30.26
CA VAL A 70 15.35 27.96 28.88
C VAL A 70 14.65 26.62 28.59
N GLN A 71 14.70 25.66 29.52
CA GLN A 71 14.00 24.37 29.39
C GLN A 71 12.48 24.54 29.36
N ASP A 72 11.92 25.41 30.20
CA ASP A 72 10.48 25.71 30.22
C ASP A 72 10.02 26.42 28.93
N ALA A 73 10.94 27.02 28.17
CA ALA A 73 10.68 27.79 26.95
C ALA A 73 10.98 27.01 25.64
N GLY A 74 11.17 25.69 25.70
CA GLY A 74 11.40 24.82 24.53
C GLY A 74 12.81 24.23 24.43
N GLY A 75 13.77 24.74 25.21
CA GLY A 75 15.11 24.15 25.36
C GLY A 75 16.09 24.42 24.22
N ILE A 76 15.69 25.08 23.12
CA ILE A 76 16.57 25.30 21.96
C ILE A 76 17.03 26.76 21.95
N VAL A 77 18.32 26.99 22.25
CA VAL A 77 18.93 28.33 22.24
C VAL A 77 19.46 28.62 20.83
N VAL A 78 18.89 29.64 20.19
CA VAL A 78 19.16 29.96 18.78
C VAL A 78 19.91 31.26 18.54
N GLY A 79 20.15 32.02 19.61
CA GLY A 79 20.87 33.28 19.55
C GLY A 79 20.91 34.02 20.88
N ILE A 80 21.61 35.15 20.86
CA ILE A 80 21.68 36.13 21.94
C ILE A 80 21.50 37.53 21.35
N SER A 81 20.76 38.36 22.07
CA SER A 81 20.41 39.72 21.69
C SER A 81 20.90 40.70 22.75
N MET A 82 21.49 41.79 22.31
CA MET A 82 21.89 42.92 23.15
C MET A 82 21.20 44.19 22.66
N LEU A 83 20.29 44.71 23.47
CA LEU A 83 19.69 46.03 23.28
C LEU A 83 20.58 47.07 23.96
N LEU A 84 21.00 48.08 23.20
CA LEU A 84 21.75 49.23 23.68
C LEU A 84 20.86 50.47 23.59
N GLU A 85 20.67 51.17 24.69
CA GLU A 85 19.98 52.45 24.76
C GLU A 85 20.95 53.52 25.27
N TYR A 86 21.00 54.64 24.57
CA TYR A 86 21.94 55.73 24.85
C TYR A 86 21.28 57.07 24.55
N GLN A 87 21.66 58.09 25.33
CA GLN A 87 21.16 59.44 25.13
C GLN A 87 22.26 60.28 24.49
N GLU A 88 22.14 61.59 24.57
CA GLU A 88 23.14 62.52 24.09
C GLU A 88 23.56 63.36 25.28
N ASP A 89 24.85 63.35 25.61
CA ASP A 89 25.36 64.03 26.80
C ASP A 89 26.48 65.06 26.51
N GLU A 90 26.63 65.51 25.26
CA GLU A 90 27.59 66.56 24.90
C GLU A 90 27.42 67.84 25.75
N SER A 91 28.55 68.36 26.24
CA SER A 91 28.58 69.57 27.06
C SER A 91 29.33 70.70 26.38
N ALA A 92 28.68 71.86 26.22
CA ALA A 92 29.30 73.04 25.61
C ALA A 92 30.47 73.58 26.46
N ASN A 93 31.62 73.83 25.83
CA ASN A 93 32.76 74.47 26.49
C ASN A 93 32.56 75.97 26.68
N PHE A 94 33.43 76.59 27.48
CA PHE A 94 33.41 78.03 27.73
C PHE A 94 33.74 78.83 26.45
N GLY A 95 32.71 79.34 25.77
CA GLY A 95 32.76 80.07 24.50
C GLY A 95 31.46 80.82 24.21
N LEU A 96 31.30 81.38 22.99
CA LEU A 96 30.10 82.12 22.56
C LEU A 96 29.02 81.16 22.01
N CYS A 97 28.74 80.07 22.73
CA CYS A 97 27.74 79.06 22.35
C CYS A 97 26.32 79.62 22.56
N THR A 98 25.51 79.61 21.52
CA THR A 98 24.17 80.24 21.50
C THR A 98 23.05 79.28 21.89
N GLY A 99 23.34 77.99 21.98
CA GLY A 99 22.36 76.91 22.20
C GLY A 99 21.55 76.58 20.95
N LEU A 100 22.00 77.06 19.79
CA LEU A 100 21.43 76.78 18.46
C LEU A 100 22.34 75.87 17.64
N GLU A 101 23.53 75.56 18.15
CA GLU A 101 24.48 74.59 17.61
C GLU A 101 23.94 73.17 17.86
N ASN A 102 23.86 72.34 16.82
CA ASN A 102 23.45 70.94 16.97
C ASN A 102 24.66 70.11 17.41
N ASN A 103 24.44 69.21 18.38
CA ASN A 103 25.40 68.16 18.72
C ASN A 103 25.74 67.31 17.50
N VAL A 104 26.93 66.73 17.51
CA VAL A 104 27.34 65.75 16.52
C VAL A 104 27.02 64.36 17.09
N PRO A 105 26.29 63.52 16.35
CA PRO A 105 26.03 62.16 16.82
C PRO A 105 27.29 61.29 16.88
N ASP A 106 27.49 60.63 18.00
CA ASP A 106 28.46 59.59 18.29
C ASP A 106 28.06 58.25 17.69
N THR A 107 29.05 57.40 17.42
CA THR A 107 28.82 56.04 16.93
C THR A 107 29.04 55.03 18.04
N ILE A 108 27.97 54.34 18.44
CA ILE A 108 28.03 53.29 19.46
C ILE A 108 28.14 51.94 18.76
N TYR A 109 29.20 51.19 19.04
CA TYR A 109 29.42 49.84 18.54
C TYR A 109 29.11 48.81 19.63
N GLY A 110 28.20 47.89 19.34
CA GLY A 110 27.97 46.70 20.15
C GLY A 110 28.53 45.46 19.46
N THR A 111 29.33 44.68 20.19
CA THR A 111 29.90 43.41 19.71
C THR A 111 29.54 42.27 20.66
N ILE A 112 28.98 41.19 20.10
CA ILE A 112 28.72 39.94 20.80
C ILE A 112 29.61 38.85 20.20
N SER A 113 30.27 38.06 21.05
CA SER A 113 31.05 36.89 20.62
C SER A 113 30.74 35.62 21.43
N LYS A 114 30.53 34.51 20.74
CA LYS A 114 30.32 33.17 21.29
C LYS A 114 31.08 32.16 20.43
N ASN A 115 32.10 31.50 21.00
CA ASN A 115 32.97 30.58 20.27
C ASN A 115 33.52 31.25 18.98
N ASP A 116 33.19 30.71 17.80
CA ASP A 116 33.60 31.26 16.50
C ASP A 116 32.60 32.30 15.93
N TRP A 117 31.45 32.51 16.59
CA TRP A 117 30.44 33.47 16.16
C TRP A 117 30.71 34.86 16.76
N THR A 118 30.87 35.87 15.92
CA THR A 118 31.02 37.27 16.32
C THR A 118 30.16 38.16 15.44
N LEU A 119 29.40 39.07 16.04
CA LEU A 119 28.64 40.10 15.34
C LEU A 119 28.91 41.46 15.98
N THR A 120 29.23 42.44 15.14
CA THR A 120 29.35 43.84 15.52
C THR A 120 28.35 44.66 14.72
N GLN A 121 27.58 45.51 15.40
CA GLN A 121 26.69 46.50 14.79
C GLN A 121 26.91 47.85 15.45
N ASN A 122 26.51 48.90 14.74
CA ASN A 122 26.61 50.26 15.22
C ASN A 122 25.42 51.10 14.79
N GLU A 123 25.14 52.13 15.58
CA GLU A 123 24.13 53.16 15.27
C GLU A 123 24.51 54.45 15.98
N LEU A 124 23.87 55.56 15.58
CA LEU A 124 24.18 56.90 16.08
C LEU A 124 23.32 57.26 17.29
N ASN A 125 23.85 57.99 18.28
CA ASN A 125 23.04 58.62 19.34
C ASN A 125 22.27 59.86 18.83
N PRO A 126 21.23 60.32 19.56
CA PRO A 126 20.50 59.60 20.60
C PRO A 126 19.63 58.51 19.97
N GLY A 127 19.57 57.33 20.58
CA GLY A 127 18.84 56.23 19.99
C GLY A 127 18.97 54.92 20.75
N SER A 128 18.52 53.86 20.10
CA SER A 128 18.76 52.51 20.56
C SER A 128 18.92 51.57 19.39
N HIS A 129 19.77 50.57 19.56
CA HIS A 129 19.99 49.54 18.55
C HIS A 129 20.12 48.17 19.19
N VAL A 130 19.88 47.13 18.38
CA VAL A 130 19.88 45.74 18.84
C VAL A 130 20.92 44.94 18.07
N VAL A 131 21.93 44.45 18.76
CA VAL A 131 22.89 43.49 18.21
C VAL A 131 22.33 42.08 18.40
N ASN A 132 21.88 41.45 17.31
CA ASN A 132 21.23 40.14 17.35
C ASN A 132 22.12 39.06 16.70
N LEU A 133 22.85 38.30 17.53
CA LEU A 133 23.70 37.20 17.08
C LEU A 133 22.93 35.89 17.12
N THR A 134 22.63 35.33 15.95
CA THR A 134 21.90 34.05 15.79
C THR A 134 22.75 33.02 15.03
N TRP A 135 22.58 31.73 15.37
CA TRP A 135 23.35 30.61 14.79
C TRP A 135 22.46 29.49 14.23
N HIS A 136 21.22 29.82 13.87
CA HIS A 136 20.26 28.90 13.27
C HIS A 136 20.03 29.24 11.79
N ASN A 137 19.57 28.26 11.00
CA ASN A 137 19.17 28.52 9.61
C ASN A 137 17.80 29.24 9.56
N GLN A 138 17.83 30.57 9.49
CA GLN A 138 16.64 31.43 9.48
C GLN A 138 15.66 31.09 8.33
N SER A 139 16.15 30.61 7.19
CA SER A 139 15.29 30.24 6.06
C SER A 139 14.35 29.06 6.37
N LEU A 140 14.71 28.18 7.31
CA LEU A 140 13.84 27.06 7.71
C LEU A 140 12.64 27.53 8.55
N LEU A 141 12.84 28.55 9.39
CA LEU A 141 11.80 29.12 10.24
C LEU A 141 10.85 30.06 9.49
N GLU A 142 11.32 30.72 8.43
CA GLU A 142 10.51 31.66 7.63
C GLU A 142 9.59 30.98 6.61
N VAL A 143 10.01 29.83 6.05
CA VAL A 143 9.28 29.16 4.96
C VAL A 143 8.11 28.33 5.50
N GLY A 144 8.15 27.92 6.77
CA GLY A 144 7.08 27.19 7.47
C GLY A 144 6.82 25.76 6.97
N ASN A 145 7.17 25.45 5.72
CA ASN A 145 7.11 24.11 5.11
C ASN A 145 8.46 23.75 4.49
N VAL A 146 9.12 22.77 5.07
CA VAL A 146 10.43 22.26 4.61
C VAL A 146 10.22 20.94 3.90
N THR A 147 10.70 20.81 2.66
CA THR A 147 10.61 19.58 1.88
C THR A 147 11.99 19.05 1.52
N GLY A 148 12.19 17.73 1.63
CA GLY A 148 13.42 17.10 1.13
C GLY A 148 14.58 17.08 2.13
N MET A 149 14.31 17.38 3.41
CA MET A 149 15.22 17.15 4.52
C MET A 149 14.58 16.16 5.50
N SER A 150 15.41 15.37 6.18
CA SER A 150 15.01 14.51 7.30
C SER A 150 14.79 15.33 8.57
N GLU A 151 14.08 14.77 9.54
CA GLU A 151 13.88 15.41 10.86
C GLU A 151 15.22 15.72 11.53
N ASP A 152 16.17 14.79 11.48
CA ASP A 152 17.51 14.96 12.06
C ASP A 152 18.32 16.05 11.34
N GLU A 153 18.21 16.15 10.00
CA GLU A 153 18.84 17.24 9.25
C GLU A 153 18.23 18.61 9.58
N ILE A 154 16.91 18.69 9.77
CA ILE A 154 16.24 19.93 10.18
C ILE A 154 16.67 20.33 11.59
N MET A 155 16.66 19.38 12.52
CA MET A 155 17.05 19.63 13.91
C MET A 155 18.53 20.02 14.00
N SER A 156 19.43 19.37 13.25
CA SER A 156 20.87 19.73 13.23
C SER A 156 21.17 21.14 12.70
N GLN A 157 20.24 21.74 11.95
CA GLN A 157 20.38 23.10 11.40
C GLN A 157 19.70 24.18 12.27
N LEU A 158 18.90 23.77 13.25
CA LEU A 158 18.15 24.66 14.13
C LEU A 158 18.64 24.60 15.58
N ASP A 159 19.11 23.43 16.02
CA ASP A 159 19.59 23.17 17.37
C ASP A 159 21.08 22.79 17.34
N VAL A 160 21.91 23.66 17.93
CA VAL A 160 23.35 23.45 18.11
C VAL A 160 23.68 22.68 19.40
N GLY A 161 22.66 22.26 20.15
CA GLY A 161 22.79 21.51 21.39
C GLY A 161 23.51 22.30 22.49
N ASP A 162 24.38 21.61 23.22
CA ASP A 162 25.09 22.16 24.39
C ASP A 162 26.00 23.36 24.04
N GLU A 163 26.37 23.56 22.77
CA GLU A 163 27.20 24.71 22.33
C GLU A 163 26.45 26.05 22.44
N GLY A 164 25.12 26.00 22.40
CA GLY A 164 24.25 27.15 22.61
C GLY A 164 24.20 27.63 24.06
N TYR A 165 24.82 26.92 25.01
CA TYR A 165 24.87 27.28 26.43
C TYR A 165 26.28 27.73 26.86
N GLY A 166 26.38 28.35 28.03
CA GLY A 166 27.64 28.73 28.68
C GLY A 166 27.92 30.23 28.58
N ILE A 167 29.19 30.58 28.33
CA ILE A 167 29.69 31.96 28.42
C ILE A 167 29.54 32.70 27.08
N TYR A 168 29.17 33.98 27.16
CA TYR A 168 29.07 34.95 26.05
C TYR A 168 29.95 36.15 26.36
N ASN A 169 30.73 36.61 25.37
CA ASN A 169 31.58 37.79 25.49
C ASN A 169 30.86 38.99 24.89
N ILE A 170 30.66 40.03 25.70
CA ILE A 170 30.04 41.28 25.29
C ILE A 170 31.11 42.36 25.26
N ASN A 171 31.05 43.22 24.26
CA ASN A 171 32.01 44.29 24.07
C ASN A 171 31.33 45.53 23.48
N ILE A 172 31.58 46.70 24.08
CA ILE A 172 31.05 47.99 23.65
C ILE A 172 32.20 48.96 23.42
N LEU A 173 32.12 49.70 22.32
CA LEU A 173 33.04 50.79 21.96
C LEU A 173 32.21 52.02 21.59
N VAL A 174 32.58 53.18 22.12
CA VAL A 174 31.97 54.47 21.78
C VAL A 174 33.02 55.29 21.03
N GLU A 175 32.70 55.69 19.80
CA GLU A 175 33.46 56.69 19.05
C GLU A 175 32.72 58.02 19.21
N ALA A 176 33.26 58.88 20.07
CA ALA A 176 32.65 60.14 20.48
C ALA A 176 33.14 61.30 19.57
N ASP A 177 32.23 62.07 19.00
CA ASP A 177 32.51 63.16 18.08
C ASP A 177 31.86 64.45 18.59
N ALA A 178 32.66 65.47 18.91
CA ALA A 178 32.12 66.74 19.40
C ALA A 178 32.03 67.82 18.31
N PHE A 179 30.99 68.67 18.38
CA PHE A 179 30.90 69.87 17.54
C PHE A 179 32.13 70.81 17.70
N SER A 180 32.74 71.19 16.57
CA SER A 180 33.92 72.09 16.53
C SER A 180 33.74 73.23 15.52
N GLY A 181 33.47 74.43 16.02
CA GLY A 181 33.32 75.66 15.23
C GLY A 181 34.30 76.79 15.62
N GLU A 182 34.34 77.88 14.85
CA GLU A 182 35.27 79.00 15.08
C GLU A 182 35.04 79.76 16.42
N LEU A 183 33.83 79.70 16.98
CA LEU A 183 33.42 80.46 18.18
C LEU A 183 32.87 79.61 19.34
N CYS A 184 32.62 78.32 19.11
CA CYS A 184 32.07 77.37 20.08
C CYS A 184 32.60 75.95 19.77
N THR A 185 32.93 75.20 20.82
CA THR A 185 33.35 73.80 20.77
C THR A 185 32.63 73.05 21.89
N HIS A 186 32.17 71.84 21.66
CA HIS A 186 31.65 70.97 22.72
C HIS A 186 32.78 70.04 23.23
N THR A 187 32.63 69.53 24.45
CA THR A 187 33.44 68.41 24.94
C THR A 187 32.56 67.19 25.00
N ASP A 188 33.09 66.11 24.47
CA ASP A 188 32.58 64.77 24.57
C ASP A 188 33.75 63.85 24.97
N ASN A 189 33.53 62.95 25.90
CA ASN A 189 34.53 61.96 26.34
C ASN A 189 33.95 60.53 26.37
N GLY A 190 32.82 60.30 25.71
CA GLY A 190 32.10 59.03 25.70
C GLY A 190 30.71 59.13 26.34
N GLU A 191 29.94 58.04 26.29
CA GLU A 191 28.48 58.04 26.45
C GLU A 191 28.02 57.10 27.58
N GLN A 192 26.88 57.42 28.20
CA GLN A 192 26.20 56.50 29.12
C GLN A 192 25.30 55.53 28.35
N VAL A 193 25.67 54.26 28.35
CA VAL A 193 24.92 53.22 27.62
C VAL A 193 24.25 52.24 28.59
N GLU A 194 22.95 52.04 28.43
CA GLU A 194 22.18 50.98 29.06
C GLU A 194 22.11 49.76 28.12
N SER A 195 22.73 48.66 28.53
CA SER A 195 22.75 47.39 27.81
C SER A 195 21.85 46.36 28.49
N THR A 196 20.90 45.78 27.74
CA THR A 196 20.10 44.63 28.15
C THR A 196 20.42 43.42 27.27
N ILE A 197 20.99 42.38 27.88
CA ILE A 197 21.38 41.14 27.23
C ILE A 197 20.31 40.08 27.49
N SER A 198 19.84 39.43 26.43
CA SER A 198 18.81 38.39 26.49
C SER A 198 19.13 37.21 25.57
N LEU A 199 18.81 35.99 26.02
CA LEU A 199 18.83 34.79 25.17
C LEU A 199 17.59 34.70 24.31
N LEU A 200 17.76 34.20 23.10
CA LEU A 200 16.68 33.86 22.18
C LEU A 200 16.49 32.35 22.21
N VAL A 201 15.34 31.92 22.73
CA VAL A 201 14.97 30.51 22.85
C VAL A 201 13.74 30.27 21.98
N ILE A 202 13.72 29.14 21.28
CA ILE A 202 12.55 28.70 20.53
C ILE A 202 12.02 27.37 21.05
N ASP A 203 10.69 27.26 21.04
CA ASP A 203 9.98 25.99 21.14
C ASP A 203 9.56 25.56 19.74
N LEU A 204 10.05 24.40 19.29
CA LEU A 204 9.83 23.87 17.95
C LEU A 204 8.85 22.71 17.99
N THR A 205 7.79 22.82 17.18
CA THR A 205 6.91 21.70 16.90
C THR A 205 6.94 21.35 15.41
N LEU A 206 7.38 20.14 15.09
CA LEU A 206 7.41 19.61 13.73
C LEU A 206 6.12 18.82 13.47
N SER A 207 5.32 19.27 12.51
CA SER A 207 4.09 18.61 12.11
C SER A 207 4.12 18.28 10.62
N GLY A 208 4.51 17.06 10.28
CA GLY A 208 4.55 16.63 8.89
C GLY A 208 5.72 15.73 8.60
N GLY A 209 5.42 14.69 7.83
CA GLY A 209 6.26 13.60 7.40
C GLY A 209 5.25 12.60 6.85
N ASN A 210 5.54 11.92 5.75
CA ASN A 210 4.67 10.83 5.29
C ASN A 210 4.79 9.62 6.24
N GLY A 211 4.56 9.83 7.53
CA GLY A 211 4.12 8.80 8.43
C GLY A 211 2.61 8.68 8.25
N ILE A 212 2.20 7.64 7.53
CA ILE A 212 1.11 6.79 8.03
C ILE A 212 1.23 6.83 9.55
N THR A 213 0.22 7.35 10.27
CA THR A 213 0.09 7.31 11.75
C THR A 213 1.06 6.28 12.29
N SER A 214 2.21 6.69 12.85
CA SER A 214 3.28 5.74 13.13
C SER A 214 2.66 4.65 13.98
N LEU A 215 2.51 3.48 13.38
CA LEU A 215 2.02 2.30 14.06
C LEU A 215 3.18 1.91 14.97
N ALA A 216 3.28 2.60 16.10
CA ALA A 216 4.10 2.17 17.20
C ALA A 216 3.51 0.82 17.62
N VAL A 217 4.38 -0.19 17.64
CA VAL A 217 4.01 -1.51 18.10
C VAL A 217 4.07 -1.45 19.63
N GLY A 218 3.01 -1.87 20.29
CA GLY A 218 2.89 -1.84 21.75
C GLY A 218 3.69 -2.96 22.40
N ASP A 219 3.82 -2.88 23.72
CA ASP A 219 4.67 -3.81 24.49
C ASP A 219 3.89 -5.03 25.04
N GLY A 220 2.64 -5.22 24.62
CA GLY A 220 1.81 -6.30 25.15
C GLY A 220 2.25 -7.66 24.64
N GLU A 221 2.84 -8.47 25.51
CA GLU A 221 3.28 -9.82 25.19
C GLU A 221 2.25 -10.88 25.61
N ILE A 222 1.84 -11.74 24.67
CA ILE A 222 1.10 -12.97 24.95
C ILE A 222 2.03 -14.15 24.73
N SER A 223 2.37 -14.83 25.83
CA SER A 223 3.17 -16.05 25.75
C SER A 223 2.47 -17.12 24.90
N ILE A 224 3.22 -17.71 23.98
CA ILE A 224 2.78 -18.87 23.18
C ILE A 224 2.26 -20.03 24.04
N LEU A 225 2.71 -20.14 25.29
CA LEU A 225 2.23 -21.14 26.24
C LEU A 225 0.73 -21.02 26.52
N LEU A 226 0.20 -19.78 26.55
CA LEU A 226 -1.24 -19.54 26.73
C LEU A 226 -2.06 -20.04 25.52
N LEU A 227 -1.47 -19.98 24.32
CA LEU A 227 -2.09 -20.42 23.08
C LEU A 227 -1.81 -21.90 22.77
N SER A 228 -0.86 -22.52 23.47
CA SER A 228 -0.52 -23.94 23.28
C SER A 228 -1.72 -24.90 23.39
N PRO A 229 -2.71 -24.72 24.30
CA PRO A 229 -3.89 -25.58 24.33
C PRO A 229 -4.74 -25.46 23.06
N TRP A 230 -4.76 -24.29 22.42
CA TRP A 230 -5.45 -24.09 21.14
C TRP A 230 -4.77 -24.88 20.03
N PHE A 231 -3.45 -24.74 19.88
CA PHE A 231 -2.70 -25.48 18.85
C PHE A 231 -2.73 -27.00 19.07
N ILE A 232 -2.65 -27.46 20.32
CA ILE A 232 -2.82 -28.88 20.66
C ILE A 232 -4.24 -29.34 20.33
N GLY A 233 -5.26 -28.55 20.68
CA GLY A 233 -6.65 -28.82 20.34
C GLY A 233 -6.87 -28.89 18.83
N MET A 234 -6.27 -27.97 18.07
CA MET A 234 -6.30 -27.96 16.60
C MET A 234 -5.57 -29.17 16.00
N PHE A 235 -4.43 -29.56 16.56
CA PHE A 235 -3.72 -30.78 16.14
C PHE A 235 -4.60 -32.02 16.33
N LEU A 236 -5.23 -32.15 17.50
CA LEU A 236 -6.16 -33.25 17.79
C LEU A 236 -7.41 -33.20 16.90
N LEU A 237 -7.95 -32.01 16.63
CA LEU A 237 -9.07 -31.82 15.72
C LEU A 237 -8.70 -32.24 14.29
N VAL A 238 -7.56 -31.78 13.77
CA VAL A 238 -7.08 -32.17 12.43
C VAL A 238 -6.88 -33.68 12.38
N ALA A 239 -6.23 -34.28 13.38
CA ALA A 239 -6.06 -35.74 13.46
C ALA A 239 -7.39 -36.49 13.51
N TYR A 240 -8.38 -35.98 14.26
CA TYR A 240 -9.73 -36.52 14.30
C TYR A 240 -10.42 -36.46 12.93
N LEU A 241 -10.30 -35.33 12.23
CA LEU A 241 -10.84 -35.11 10.89
C LEU A 241 -10.20 -36.07 9.88
N VAL A 242 -8.87 -36.25 9.94
CA VAL A 242 -8.15 -37.23 9.10
C VAL A 242 -8.67 -38.66 9.32
N ASN A 243 -9.04 -39.01 10.55
CA ASN A 243 -9.53 -40.34 10.86
C ASN A 243 -11.02 -40.53 10.49
N ARG A 244 -11.73 -39.44 10.18
CA ARG A 244 -13.17 -39.40 9.84
C ARG A 244 -13.39 -38.80 8.44
N LYS A 245 -12.48 -39.06 7.49
CA LYS A 245 -12.49 -38.46 6.15
C LYS A 245 -13.82 -38.55 5.41
N ASP A 246 -14.50 -39.69 5.51
CA ASP A 246 -15.77 -39.92 4.80
C ASP A 246 -16.92 -39.06 5.34
N LEU A 247 -17.00 -38.90 6.66
CA LEU A 247 -18.05 -38.10 7.33
C LEU A 247 -17.96 -36.61 7.03
N TYR A 248 -16.75 -36.12 6.75
CA TYR A 248 -16.49 -34.70 6.49
C TYR A 248 -16.20 -34.41 5.02
N HIS A 249 -16.43 -35.38 4.11
CA HIS A 249 -16.19 -35.21 2.68
C HIS A 249 -14.76 -34.74 2.34
N LEU A 250 -13.76 -35.15 3.14
CA LEU A 250 -12.38 -34.64 3.01
C LEU A 250 -11.66 -35.20 1.79
N GLY A 251 -11.96 -36.46 1.43
CA GLY A 251 -11.36 -37.15 0.30
C GLY A 251 -12.23 -37.16 -0.96
N VAL A 252 -13.24 -36.28 -1.07
CA VAL A 252 -14.05 -36.18 -2.29
C VAL A 252 -13.14 -35.68 -3.42
N ILE A 253 -12.65 -36.65 -4.19
CA ILE A 253 -11.90 -36.48 -5.42
C ILE A 253 -12.86 -36.99 -6.49
N LEU A 254 -13.29 -36.10 -7.38
CA LEU A 254 -14.08 -36.53 -8.53
C LEU A 254 -13.09 -37.12 -9.53
N GLU A 255 -13.10 -38.44 -9.65
CA GLU A 255 -12.27 -39.16 -10.62
C GLU A 255 -12.70 -38.80 -12.06
N GLU A 256 -11.75 -38.95 -12.98
CA GLU A 256 -11.89 -38.55 -14.38
C GLU A 256 -12.87 -39.42 -15.19
N ASP A 257 -13.39 -40.53 -14.64
CA ASP A 257 -14.48 -41.34 -15.22
C ASP A 257 -14.80 -42.50 -14.24
N ASP A 258 -16.03 -42.57 -13.72
CA ASP A 258 -16.66 -43.89 -13.54
C ASP A 258 -18.13 -43.85 -13.98
N LYS A 259 -18.52 -44.92 -14.67
CA LYS A 259 -19.74 -45.07 -15.50
C LYS A 259 -21.03 -45.17 -14.68
N SER A 260 -21.40 -44.15 -13.93
CA SER A 260 -22.68 -44.15 -13.22
C SER A 260 -23.48 -42.87 -13.47
N GLU A 261 -24.52 -43.06 -14.29
CA GLU A 261 -25.69 -42.22 -14.56
C GLU A 261 -25.41 -40.73 -14.85
N PRO A 262 -25.50 -40.29 -16.12
CA PRO A 262 -25.50 -38.87 -16.41
C PRO A 262 -26.71 -38.24 -15.69
N THR A 263 -26.44 -37.28 -14.81
CA THR A 263 -27.46 -36.36 -14.30
C THR A 263 -28.29 -35.84 -15.49
N GLN A 264 -29.61 -35.91 -15.37
CA GLN A 264 -30.65 -35.58 -16.38
C GLN A 264 -30.43 -34.29 -17.21
N PHE A 265 -29.52 -33.40 -16.81
CA PHE A 265 -29.17 -32.20 -17.55
C PHE A 265 -28.31 -32.46 -18.82
N TRP A 266 -27.62 -33.60 -18.91
CA TRP A 266 -26.73 -33.93 -20.05
C TRP A 266 -27.41 -34.76 -21.16
N GLU A 267 -28.72 -34.99 -21.09
CA GLU A 267 -29.48 -35.91 -21.96
C GLU A 267 -29.62 -35.45 -23.44
N GLY A 268 -28.95 -34.36 -23.85
CA GLY A 268 -29.08 -33.77 -25.19
C GLY A 268 -27.80 -33.70 -26.03
N ILE A 269 -26.67 -34.19 -25.51
CA ILE A 269 -25.38 -34.16 -26.21
C ILE A 269 -24.95 -35.62 -26.41
N ASN A 270 -25.08 -36.10 -27.65
CA ASN A 270 -24.64 -37.44 -28.02
C ASN A 270 -23.22 -37.69 -27.52
N GLU A 271 -23.07 -38.65 -26.61
CA GLU A 271 -21.79 -39.25 -26.24
C GLU A 271 -21.25 -40.06 -27.42
N GLU A 272 -20.64 -39.36 -28.38
CA GLU A 272 -19.54 -39.95 -29.15
C GLU A 272 -18.27 -39.30 -28.65
N ARG A 273 -17.49 -40.09 -27.90
CA ARG A 273 -16.13 -39.75 -27.47
C ARG A 273 -15.26 -39.56 -28.71
N SER A 274 -15.22 -38.34 -29.24
CA SER A 274 -14.24 -37.94 -30.26
C SER A 274 -12.96 -37.57 -29.53
N GLU A 275 -11.92 -38.38 -29.68
CA GLU A 275 -10.53 -38.02 -29.38
C GLU A 275 -9.97 -36.94 -30.34
N GLY A 276 -10.83 -36.03 -30.84
CA GLY A 276 -10.51 -35.01 -31.84
C GLY A 276 -11.02 -33.64 -31.45
N ASP A 277 -10.08 -32.70 -31.28
CA ASP A 277 -10.15 -31.24 -31.43
C ASP A 277 -11.57 -30.61 -31.43
N GLY A 278 -12.23 -30.60 -30.26
CA GLY A 278 -13.48 -29.86 -30.08
C GLY A 278 -13.27 -28.37 -30.31
N LYS A 279 -14.16 -27.73 -31.08
CA LYS A 279 -14.03 -26.29 -31.43
C LYS A 279 -14.56 -25.34 -30.35
N THR A 280 -15.21 -25.88 -29.32
CA THR A 280 -15.91 -25.10 -28.29
C THR A 280 -15.31 -25.32 -26.90
N LEU A 281 -15.56 -24.38 -25.97
CA LEU A 281 -15.02 -24.45 -24.61
C LEU A 281 -15.54 -25.66 -23.82
N VAL A 282 -16.81 -26.03 -24.01
CA VAL A 282 -17.40 -27.19 -23.34
C VAL A 282 -16.81 -28.51 -23.88
N GLU A 283 -16.50 -28.60 -25.17
CA GLU A 283 -15.97 -29.84 -25.77
C GLU A 283 -14.46 -30.03 -25.53
N SER A 284 -13.68 -28.95 -25.55
CA SER A 284 -12.21 -29.04 -25.50
C SER A 284 -11.63 -28.51 -24.19
N TYR A 285 -11.02 -29.41 -23.41
CA TYR A 285 -10.27 -29.05 -22.21
C TYR A 285 -9.18 -28.02 -22.48
N GLN A 286 -8.39 -28.22 -23.55
CA GLN A 286 -7.29 -27.32 -23.88
C GLN A 286 -7.78 -25.92 -24.21
N ALA A 287 -8.86 -25.84 -24.99
CA ALA A 287 -9.42 -24.57 -25.41
C ALA A 287 -10.04 -23.80 -24.23
N ARG A 288 -10.70 -24.53 -23.31
CA ARG A 288 -11.21 -24.02 -22.03
C ARG A 288 -10.11 -23.45 -21.15
N VAL A 289 -9.08 -24.24 -20.87
CA VAL A 289 -7.96 -23.83 -20.01
C VAL A 289 -7.22 -22.66 -20.62
N LEU A 290 -6.90 -22.70 -21.91
CA LEU A 290 -6.20 -21.62 -22.60
C LEU A 290 -7.00 -20.31 -22.56
N THR A 291 -8.31 -20.38 -22.81
CA THR A 291 -9.20 -19.20 -22.78
C THR A 291 -9.27 -18.59 -21.38
N LEU A 292 -9.54 -19.41 -20.36
CA LEU A 292 -9.63 -18.92 -18.99
C LEU A 292 -8.29 -18.34 -18.50
N CYS A 293 -7.17 -18.98 -18.81
CA CYS A 293 -5.84 -18.47 -18.47
C CYS A 293 -5.54 -17.15 -19.17
N ALA A 294 -5.79 -17.04 -20.48
CA ALA A 294 -5.58 -15.82 -21.24
C ALA A 294 -6.41 -14.65 -20.69
N LEU A 295 -7.69 -14.89 -20.36
CA LEU A 295 -8.55 -13.89 -19.75
C LEU A 295 -8.06 -13.47 -18.35
N TYR A 296 -7.53 -14.40 -17.55
CA TYR A 296 -6.94 -14.08 -16.25
C TYR A 296 -5.61 -13.30 -16.38
N VAL A 297 -4.80 -13.54 -17.42
CA VAL A 297 -3.66 -12.66 -17.75
C VAL A 297 -4.15 -11.24 -18.05
N ALA A 298 -5.22 -11.10 -18.84
CA ALA A 298 -5.82 -9.79 -19.15
C ALA A 298 -6.35 -9.05 -17.92
N GLN A 299 -6.76 -9.75 -16.86
CA GLN A 299 -7.14 -9.12 -15.60
C GLN A 299 -5.94 -8.70 -14.75
N GLY A 300 -4.87 -9.51 -14.77
CA GLY A 300 -3.64 -9.25 -14.01
C GLY A 300 -2.88 -8.01 -14.48
N ILE A 301 -2.81 -7.79 -15.80
CA ILE A 301 -2.10 -6.64 -16.40
C ILE A 301 -2.62 -5.29 -15.88
N PRO A 302 -3.93 -4.97 -15.98
CA PRO A 302 -4.54 -3.79 -15.38
C PRO A 302 -4.16 -3.64 -13.91
N TRP A 303 -4.28 -4.70 -13.14
CA TRP A 303 -4.06 -4.70 -11.70
C TRP A 303 -2.61 -4.35 -11.34
N GLY A 304 -1.63 -5.01 -11.96
CA GLY A 304 -0.21 -4.72 -11.76
C GLY A 304 0.19 -3.34 -12.26
N PHE A 305 -0.40 -2.90 -13.39
CA PHE A 305 -0.16 -1.57 -13.93
C PHE A 305 -0.62 -0.47 -12.99
N ILE A 306 -1.80 -0.61 -12.38
CA ILE A 306 -2.32 0.41 -11.46
C ILE A 306 -1.55 0.41 -10.15
N THR A 307 -1.41 -0.77 -9.53
CA THR A 307 -0.88 -0.89 -8.16
C THR A 307 0.61 -0.60 -8.06
N VAL A 308 1.36 -0.83 -9.14
CA VAL A 308 2.82 -0.66 -9.18
C VAL A 308 3.20 0.44 -10.15
N THR A 309 3.01 0.23 -11.45
CA THR A 309 3.56 1.07 -12.52
C THR A 309 3.09 2.51 -12.49
N PHE A 310 1.76 2.70 -12.44
CA PHE A 310 1.15 4.02 -12.60
C PHE A 310 1.34 4.89 -11.36
N VAL A 311 1.21 4.31 -10.17
CA VAL A 311 1.46 5.01 -8.89
C VAL A 311 2.91 5.43 -8.77
N THR A 312 3.85 4.54 -9.10
CA THR A 312 5.29 4.86 -9.09
C THR A 312 5.59 5.99 -10.07
N TYR A 313 5.03 5.95 -11.28
CA TYR A 313 5.19 7.02 -12.27
C TYR A 313 4.73 8.39 -11.72
N LEU A 314 3.51 8.46 -11.16
CA LEU A 314 2.99 9.72 -10.63
C LEU A 314 3.75 10.22 -9.40
N ALA A 315 4.27 9.31 -8.57
CA ALA A 315 5.13 9.67 -7.44
C ALA A 315 6.43 10.33 -7.92
N VAL A 316 7.07 9.77 -8.96
CA VAL A 316 8.28 10.36 -9.58
C VAL A 316 7.98 11.71 -10.23
N GLU A 317 6.80 11.91 -10.79
CA GLU A 317 6.34 13.20 -11.33
C GLU A 317 5.95 14.23 -10.24
N GLY A 318 6.14 13.90 -8.95
CA GLY A 318 5.93 14.81 -7.83
C GLY A 318 4.46 14.99 -7.42
N VAL A 319 3.57 14.07 -7.81
CA VAL A 319 2.16 14.11 -7.38
C VAL A 319 2.06 13.84 -5.87
N ALA A 320 1.33 14.70 -5.16
CA ALA A 320 1.18 14.61 -3.71
C ALA A 320 0.64 13.24 -3.25
N ALA A 321 1.16 12.74 -2.13
CA ALA A 321 0.80 11.42 -1.57
C ALA A 321 -0.72 11.23 -1.36
N GLY A 322 -1.42 12.28 -0.92
CA GLY A 322 -2.88 12.24 -0.77
C GLY A 322 -3.63 12.03 -2.10
N GLN A 323 -3.11 12.56 -3.21
CA GLN A 323 -3.67 12.35 -4.54
C GLN A 323 -3.35 10.96 -5.09
N LEU A 324 -2.17 10.41 -4.79
CA LEU A 324 -1.81 9.03 -5.12
C LEU A 324 -2.71 8.02 -4.38
N ALA A 325 -2.94 8.24 -3.09
CA ALA A 325 -3.84 7.43 -2.28
C ALA A 325 -5.29 7.49 -2.80
N PHE A 326 -5.75 8.68 -3.22
CA PHE A 326 -7.04 8.85 -3.87
C PHE A 326 -7.15 8.07 -5.18
N LEU A 327 -6.12 8.10 -6.04
CA LEU A 327 -6.08 7.33 -7.29
C LEU A 327 -6.08 5.82 -7.06
N LEU A 328 -5.32 5.33 -6.08
CA LEU A 328 -5.33 3.92 -5.67
C LEU A 328 -6.71 3.50 -5.18
N THR A 329 -7.38 4.35 -4.40
CA THR A 329 -8.75 4.12 -3.93
C THR A 329 -9.71 4.02 -5.11
N LEU A 330 -9.65 4.95 -6.07
CA LEU A 330 -10.48 4.91 -7.28
C LEU A 330 -10.19 3.68 -8.16
N GLY A 331 -8.93 3.24 -8.22
CA GLY A 331 -8.54 2.05 -8.96
C GLY A 331 -9.03 0.75 -8.32
N THR A 332 -9.05 0.67 -7.00
CA THR A 332 -9.44 -0.53 -6.25
C THR A 332 -10.94 -0.60 -5.95
N PHE A 333 -11.63 0.53 -5.82
CA PHE A 333 -13.05 0.58 -5.47
C PHE A 333 -13.99 -0.26 -6.36
N PRO A 334 -13.86 -0.26 -7.71
CA PRO A 334 -14.70 -1.09 -8.58
C PRO A 334 -14.64 -2.60 -8.28
N TRP A 335 -13.50 -3.08 -7.78
CA TRP A 335 -13.32 -4.48 -7.41
C TRP A 335 -14.10 -4.85 -6.15
N SER A 336 -14.38 -3.89 -5.27
CA SER A 336 -15.18 -4.07 -4.05
C SER A 336 -16.68 -4.11 -4.35
N VAL A 337 -17.14 -3.34 -5.35
CA VAL A 337 -18.56 -3.28 -5.75
C VAL A 337 -18.92 -4.24 -6.89
N LYS A 338 -18.00 -5.14 -7.29
CA LYS A 338 -18.19 -6.04 -8.44
C LYS A 338 -19.38 -6.98 -8.31
N PHE A 339 -19.89 -7.22 -7.10
CA PHE A 339 -21.09 -8.02 -6.86
C PHE A 339 -22.35 -7.48 -7.58
N ILE A 340 -22.38 -6.19 -7.93
CA ILE A 340 -23.47 -5.56 -8.68
C ILE A 340 -23.57 -6.14 -10.10
N TRP A 341 -22.45 -6.53 -10.70
CA TRP A 341 -22.42 -7.06 -12.06
C TRP A 341 -23.03 -8.45 -12.19
N GLY A 342 -22.99 -9.26 -11.12
CA GLY A 342 -23.54 -10.63 -11.13
C GLY A 342 -24.99 -10.68 -11.62
N PRO A 343 -25.94 -9.99 -10.94
CA PRO A 343 -27.34 -9.97 -11.35
C PRO A 343 -27.58 -9.37 -12.74
N VAL A 344 -26.75 -8.42 -13.16
CA VAL A 344 -26.87 -7.77 -14.48
C VAL A 344 -26.50 -8.76 -15.59
N ILE A 345 -25.36 -9.45 -15.45
CA ILE A 345 -24.89 -10.44 -16.42
C ILE A 345 -25.82 -11.66 -16.43
N ASP A 346 -26.31 -12.10 -15.26
CA ASP A 346 -27.26 -13.20 -15.17
C ASP A 346 -28.62 -12.87 -15.82
N ARG A 347 -29.06 -11.60 -15.78
CA ARG A 347 -30.30 -11.15 -16.43
C ARG A 347 -30.18 -11.01 -17.95
N TYR A 348 -29.16 -10.29 -18.39
CA TYR A 348 -29.02 -9.88 -19.78
C TYR A 348 -28.10 -10.86 -20.51
N GLN A 349 -28.66 -12.00 -20.90
CA GLN A 349 -27.93 -13.04 -21.63
C GLN A 349 -28.19 -12.92 -23.14
N PHE A 350 -27.16 -13.17 -23.95
CA PHE A 350 -27.26 -13.24 -25.41
C PHE A 350 -27.04 -14.68 -25.89
N PRO A 351 -28.00 -15.59 -25.68
CA PRO A 351 -27.78 -17.03 -25.85
C PRO A 351 -27.32 -17.44 -27.26
N GLU A 352 -27.60 -16.65 -28.30
CA GLU A 352 -27.10 -16.94 -29.64
C GLU A 352 -25.56 -16.82 -29.79
N MET A 353 -24.88 -16.03 -28.95
CA MET A 353 -23.44 -15.77 -29.05
C MET A 353 -22.63 -16.25 -27.83
N GLY A 354 -23.26 -17.01 -26.94
CA GLY A 354 -22.74 -17.37 -25.62
C GLY A 354 -23.32 -16.51 -24.50
N LYS A 355 -23.48 -17.09 -23.31
CA LYS A 355 -24.09 -16.40 -22.15
C LYS A 355 -23.18 -15.32 -21.57
N ARG A 356 -21.86 -15.54 -21.58
CA ARG A 356 -20.86 -14.72 -20.86
C ARG A 356 -19.90 -13.99 -21.80
N ARG A 357 -19.57 -14.58 -22.93
CA ARG A 357 -18.63 -14.11 -23.96
C ARG A 357 -18.94 -12.69 -24.45
N PRO A 358 -20.19 -12.29 -24.76
CA PRO A 358 -20.48 -10.93 -25.19
C PRO A 358 -20.11 -9.88 -24.14
N TRP A 359 -20.31 -10.17 -22.86
CA TRP A 359 -19.92 -9.27 -21.76
C TRP A 359 -18.41 -9.13 -21.63
N ILE A 360 -17.65 -10.23 -21.83
CA ILE A 360 -16.18 -10.21 -21.86
C ILE A 360 -15.68 -9.31 -23.00
N LEU A 361 -16.26 -9.43 -24.20
CA LEU A 361 -15.88 -8.62 -25.36
C LEU A 361 -16.27 -7.14 -25.20
N ILE A 362 -17.43 -6.85 -24.61
CA ILE A 362 -17.85 -5.47 -24.27
C ILE A 362 -16.86 -4.86 -23.28
N ALA A 363 -16.49 -5.60 -22.24
CA ALA A 363 -15.52 -5.15 -21.24
C ALA A 363 -14.15 -4.86 -21.85
N GLN A 364 -13.62 -5.76 -22.68
CA GLN A 364 -12.33 -5.57 -23.37
C GLN A 364 -12.35 -4.39 -24.34
N SER A 365 -13.43 -4.24 -25.10
CA SER A 365 -13.60 -3.10 -26.00
C SER A 365 -13.64 -1.78 -25.23
N GLY A 366 -14.36 -1.73 -24.10
CA GLY A 366 -14.41 -0.56 -23.21
C GLY A 366 -13.02 -0.21 -22.65
N MET A 367 -12.25 -1.21 -22.22
CA MET A 367 -10.86 -1.02 -21.76
C MET A 367 -9.97 -0.45 -22.88
N ILE A 368 -10.04 -0.99 -24.10
CA ILE A 368 -9.24 -0.52 -25.24
C ILE A 368 -9.61 0.93 -25.62
N ILE A 369 -10.90 1.26 -25.66
CA ILE A 369 -11.38 2.62 -25.98
C ILE A 369 -10.90 3.61 -24.91
N LEU A 370 -10.95 3.24 -23.63
CA LEU A 370 -10.47 4.10 -22.55
C LEU A 370 -8.96 4.31 -22.60
N LEU A 371 -8.16 3.25 -22.79
CA LEU A 371 -6.71 3.41 -22.96
C LEU A 371 -6.38 4.28 -24.18
N SER A 372 -7.11 4.10 -25.30
CA SER A 372 -6.92 4.90 -26.51
C SER A 372 -7.26 6.38 -26.29
N SER A 373 -8.34 6.66 -25.54
CA SER A 373 -8.72 8.04 -25.20
C SER A 373 -7.75 8.69 -24.20
N MET A 374 -7.12 7.92 -23.30
CA MET A 374 -6.09 8.45 -22.40
C MET A 374 -4.86 8.99 -23.17
N LEU A 375 -4.58 8.45 -24.37
CA LEU A 375 -3.49 8.95 -25.22
C LEU A 375 -3.73 10.36 -25.76
N LEU A 376 -5.00 10.81 -25.82
CA LEU A 376 -5.36 12.14 -26.25
C LEU A 376 -5.05 13.22 -25.21
N ILE A 377 -4.74 12.83 -23.97
CA ILE A 377 -4.36 13.75 -22.90
C ILE A 377 -2.92 14.22 -23.14
N PRO A 378 -2.69 15.54 -23.38
CA PRO A 378 -1.35 16.04 -23.69
C PRO A 378 -0.37 15.81 -22.54
N ASN A 379 -0.79 16.12 -21.31
CA ASN A 379 -0.02 15.89 -20.09
C ASN A 379 -0.91 15.23 -19.02
N MET A 380 -0.57 14.01 -18.61
CA MET A 380 -1.33 13.24 -17.63
C MET A 380 -1.13 13.77 -16.20
N ALA A 381 0.04 14.35 -15.90
CA ALA A 381 0.35 14.92 -14.60
C ALA A 381 -0.42 16.23 -14.33
N SER A 382 -0.75 17.00 -15.38
CA SER A 382 -1.44 18.28 -15.20
C SER A 382 -2.95 18.16 -14.95
N ASN A 383 -3.55 16.98 -15.17
CA ASN A 383 -4.99 16.74 -15.02
C ASN A 383 -5.26 15.42 -14.28
N VAL A 384 -4.67 15.28 -13.09
CA VAL A 384 -4.76 14.08 -12.23
C VAL A 384 -6.21 13.63 -12.02
N THR A 385 -7.15 14.56 -11.83
CA THR A 385 -8.57 14.24 -11.64
C THR A 385 -9.20 13.57 -12.86
N LEU A 386 -8.95 14.09 -14.07
CA LEU A 386 -9.48 13.51 -15.31
C LEU A 386 -8.92 12.11 -15.52
N VAL A 387 -7.60 11.98 -15.33
CA VAL A 387 -6.90 10.70 -15.42
C VAL A 387 -7.49 9.71 -14.41
N GLY A 388 -7.69 10.13 -13.16
CA GLY A 388 -8.33 9.33 -12.10
C GLY A 388 -9.74 8.87 -12.44
N ILE A 389 -10.57 9.74 -13.04
CA ILE A 389 -11.91 9.34 -13.51
C ILE A 389 -11.81 8.31 -14.64
N MET A 390 -10.93 8.52 -15.63
CA MET A 390 -10.76 7.54 -16.71
C MET A 390 -10.25 6.20 -16.18
N PHE A 391 -9.38 6.20 -15.17
CA PHE A 391 -8.95 5.00 -14.47
C PHE A 391 -10.08 4.31 -13.72
N LEU A 392 -10.96 5.07 -13.06
CA LEU A 392 -12.15 4.51 -12.40
C LEU A 392 -13.01 3.77 -13.43
N VAL A 393 -13.33 4.40 -14.57
CA VAL A 393 -14.16 3.76 -15.61
C VAL A 393 -13.44 2.54 -16.22
N TYR A 394 -12.13 2.61 -16.40
CA TYR A 394 -11.32 1.48 -16.88
C TYR A 394 -11.38 0.29 -15.91
N ASN A 395 -11.31 0.54 -14.60
CA ASN A 395 -11.44 -0.51 -13.59
C ASN A 395 -12.86 -1.06 -13.48
N ILE A 396 -13.89 -0.26 -13.77
CA ILE A 396 -15.27 -0.76 -13.86
C ILE A 396 -15.37 -1.81 -14.98
N PHE A 397 -14.78 -1.55 -16.15
CA PHE A 397 -14.72 -2.54 -17.24
C PHE A 397 -13.84 -3.75 -16.88
N THR A 398 -12.72 -3.53 -16.19
CA THR A 398 -11.86 -4.64 -15.72
C THR A 398 -12.61 -5.55 -14.74
N ALA A 399 -13.35 -4.97 -13.79
CA ALA A 399 -14.20 -5.71 -12.86
C ALA A 399 -15.35 -6.43 -13.59
N LEU A 400 -15.95 -5.83 -14.62
CA LEU A 400 -16.95 -6.48 -15.46
C LEU A 400 -16.38 -7.71 -16.20
N GLN A 401 -15.15 -7.63 -16.71
CA GLN A 401 -14.46 -8.76 -17.32
C GLN A 401 -14.19 -9.87 -16.29
N ASP A 402 -13.69 -9.52 -15.10
CA ASP A 402 -13.40 -10.46 -14.00
C ASP A 402 -14.66 -11.26 -13.65
N VAL A 403 -15.77 -10.58 -13.35
CA VAL A 403 -17.06 -11.22 -13.03
C VAL A 403 -17.57 -12.09 -14.18
N SER A 404 -17.45 -11.62 -15.42
CA SER A 404 -17.92 -12.39 -16.59
C SER A 404 -17.06 -13.64 -16.84
N THR A 405 -15.75 -13.55 -16.59
CA THR A 405 -14.81 -14.67 -16.74
C THR A 405 -14.99 -15.69 -15.62
N ASP A 406 -15.21 -15.23 -14.40
CA ASP A 406 -15.52 -16.06 -13.23
C ASP A 406 -16.83 -16.83 -13.45
N ALA A 407 -17.88 -16.13 -13.93
CA ALA A 407 -19.14 -16.76 -14.30
C ALA A 407 -18.96 -17.78 -15.44
N LEU A 408 -18.15 -17.44 -16.46
CA LEU A 408 -17.82 -18.37 -17.54
C LEU A 408 -17.15 -19.62 -16.99
N ALA A 409 -16.18 -19.49 -16.08
CA ALA A 409 -15.47 -20.62 -15.49
C ALA A 409 -16.42 -21.54 -14.70
N VAL A 410 -17.36 -20.98 -13.94
CA VAL A 410 -18.42 -21.76 -13.26
C VAL A 410 -19.30 -22.52 -14.27
N ASP A 411 -19.59 -21.92 -15.42
CA ASP A 411 -20.48 -22.50 -16.43
C ASP A 411 -19.80 -23.58 -17.30
N VAL A 412 -18.48 -23.49 -17.53
CA VAL A 412 -17.76 -24.40 -18.44
C VAL A 412 -16.91 -25.45 -17.74
N LEU A 413 -16.46 -25.24 -16.50
CA LEU A 413 -15.58 -26.20 -15.83
C LEU A 413 -16.37 -27.41 -15.34
N GLN A 414 -15.80 -28.59 -15.58
CA GLN A 414 -16.32 -29.82 -15.02
C GLN A 414 -15.95 -29.92 -13.54
N PRO A 415 -16.75 -30.61 -12.71
CA PRO A 415 -16.50 -30.70 -11.27
C PRO A 415 -15.13 -31.24 -10.85
N HIS A 416 -14.48 -32.07 -11.68
CA HIS A 416 -13.14 -32.61 -11.41
C HIS A 416 -12.01 -31.67 -11.88
N GLU A 417 -12.33 -30.61 -12.61
CA GLU A 417 -11.37 -29.66 -13.18
C GLU A 417 -11.14 -28.44 -12.28
N PHE A 418 -12.05 -28.16 -11.34
CA PHE A 418 -12.06 -26.91 -10.56
C PHE A 418 -10.73 -26.61 -9.86
N GLU A 419 -10.10 -27.57 -9.18
CA GLU A 419 -8.83 -27.35 -8.46
C GLU A 419 -7.68 -27.04 -9.42
N LYS A 420 -7.57 -27.84 -10.49
CA LYS A 420 -6.46 -27.76 -11.43
C LYS A 420 -6.57 -26.49 -12.28
N VAL A 421 -7.74 -26.22 -12.85
CA VAL A 421 -7.90 -25.08 -13.75
C VAL A 421 -7.89 -23.75 -13.00
N ASN A 422 -8.48 -23.68 -11.79
CA ASN A 422 -8.33 -22.48 -10.96
C ASN A 422 -6.86 -22.18 -10.65
N SER A 423 -6.05 -23.20 -10.35
CA SER A 423 -4.62 -22.97 -10.10
C SER A 423 -3.93 -22.33 -11.29
N TYR A 424 -4.26 -22.74 -12.51
CA TYR A 424 -3.70 -22.15 -13.73
C TYR A 424 -4.24 -20.73 -13.96
N MET A 425 -5.52 -20.49 -13.70
CA MET A 425 -6.15 -19.18 -13.82
C MET A 425 -5.48 -18.16 -12.89
N PHE A 426 -5.40 -18.43 -11.58
CA PHE A 426 -4.77 -17.50 -10.62
C PHE A 426 -3.26 -17.33 -10.83
N THR A 427 -2.56 -18.39 -11.27
CA THR A 427 -1.16 -18.28 -11.70
C THR A 427 -1.04 -17.35 -12.91
N SER A 428 -1.95 -17.44 -13.87
CA SER A 428 -1.99 -16.57 -15.05
C SER A 428 -2.28 -15.12 -14.68
N LYS A 429 -3.13 -14.88 -13.68
CA LYS A 429 -3.37 -13.54 -13.13
C LYS A 429 -2.13 -12.93 -12.50
N ALA A 430 -1.35 -13.71 -11.74
CA ALA A 430 -0.07 -13.27 -11.21
C ALA A 430 0.95 -12.93 -12.31
N VAL A 431 1.04 -13.75 -13.37
CA VAL A 431 1.85 -13.44 -14.56
C VAL A 431 1.42 -12.12 -15.21
N GLY A 432 0.12 -11.91 -15.38
CA GLY A 432 -0.42 -10.64 -15.85
C GLY A 432 -0.01 -9.47 -14.96
N GLY A 433 -0.06 -9.64 -13.64
CA GLY A 433 0.37 -8.64 -12.65
C GLY A 433 1.85 -8.27 -12.80
N ILE A 434 2.73 -9.26 -13.00
CA ILE A 434 4.17 -9.03 -13.24
C ILE A 434 4.40 -8.26 -14.54
N ILE A 435 3.68 -8.64 -15.62
CA ILE A 435 3.75 -7.94 -16.91
C ILE A 435 3.28 -6.48 -16.74
N GLY A 436 2.15 -6.27 -16.08
CA GLY A 436 1.56 -4.94 -15.87
C GLY A 436 2.38 -4.05 -14.94
N GLY A 437 2.96 -4.62 -13.89
CA GLY A 437 3.81 -3.94 -12.91
C GLY A 437 5.25 -3.79 -13.40
N ALA A 438 6.11 -4.77 -13.10
CA ALA A 438 7.53 -4.69 -13.47
C ALA A 438 7.76 -4.53 -14.98
N GLY A 439 7.00 -5.25 -15.81
CA GLY A 439 7.17 -5.23 -17.27
C GLY A 439 6.86 -3.86 -17.88
N LEU A 440 5.67 -3.30 -17.65
CA LEU A 440 5.32 -1.98 -18.20
C LEU A 440 6.02 -0.84 -17.46
N GLY A 441 6.31 -0.98 -16.16
CA GLY A 441 7.04 0.02 -15.36
C GLY A 441 8.44 0.27 -15.88
N THR A 442 9.20 -0.78 -16.22
CA THR A 442 10.53 -0.62 -16.83
C THR A 442 10.48 0.08 -18.19
N ILE A 443 9.41 -0.12 -18.96
CA ILE A 443 9.22 0.50 -20.28
C ILE A 443 8.95 2.01 -20.18
N ILE A 444 8.34 2.48 -19.07
CA ILE A 444 8.13 3.92 -18.84
C ILE A 444 9.45 4.69 -18.88
N GLY A 445 10.52 4.16 -18.30
CA GLY A 445 11.83 4.82 -18.30
C GLY A 445 12.39 5.08 -19.70
N PHE A 446 11.98 4.29 -20.71
CA PHE A 446 12.47 4.41 -22.09
C PHE A 446 11.52 5.17 -23.02
N VAL A 447 10.20 4.93 -22.90
CA VAL A 447 9.19 5.40 -23.87
C VAL A 447 8.14 6.32 -23.22
N GLY A 448 8.24 6.56 -21.91
CA GLY A 448 7.28 7.33 -21.12
C GLY A 448 5.96 6.59 -20.88
N ILE A 449 5.09 7.19 -20.07
CA ILE A 449 3.78 6.61 -19.69
C ILE A 449 2.87 6.35 -20.89
N LYS A 450 2.91 7.23 -21.90
CA LYS A 450 2.15 7.05 -23.14
C LYS A 450 2.61 5.81 -23.90
N GLY A 451 3.91 5.51 -23.92
CA GLY A 451 4.44 4.29 -24.50
C GLY A 451 3.93 3.03 -23.80
N ALA A 452 3.90 3.04 -22.47
CA ALA A 452 3.35 1.93 -21.69
C ALA A 452 1.85 1.70 -21.95
N ILE A 453 1.05 2.76 -22.08
CA ILE A 453 -0.39 2.66 -22.43
C ILE A 453 -0.56 2.15 -23.87
N VAL A 454 0.22 2.66 -24.83
CA VAL A 454 0.19 2.18 -26.22
C VAL A 454 0.50 0.70 -26.30
N LEU A 455 1.43 0.19 -25.48
CA LEU A 455 1.80 -1.23 -25.48
C LEU A 455 0.73 -2.14 -24.88
N GLN A 456 -0.09 -1.65 -23.95
CA GLN A 456 -1.20 -2.42 -23.38
C GLN A 456 -2.31 -2.72 -24.41
N ILE A 457 -2.57 -1.78 -25.32
CA ILE A 457 -3.62 -1.92 -26.33
C ILE A 457 -3.46 -3.19 -27.20
N PRO A 458 -2.31 -3.43 -27.88
CA PRO A 458 -2.13 -4.64 -28.68
C PRO A 458 -2.13 -5.90 -27.82
N ILE A 459 -1.64 -5.86 -26.57
CA ILE A 459 -1.70 -7.02 -25.66
C ILE A 459 -3.16 -7.38 -25.36
N LEU A 460 -3.99 -6.40 -25.00
CA LEU A 460 -5.42 -6.61 -24.77
C LEU A 460 -6.15 -7.06 -26.03
N ILE A 461 -5.80 -6.52 -27.21
CA ILE A 461 -6.37 -6.98 -28.49
C ILE A 461 -6.01 -8.44 -28.75
N VAL A 462 -4.75 -8.85 -28.56
CA VAL A 462 -4.32 -10.24 -28.74
C VAL A 462 -5.08 -11.16 -27.79
N ILE A 463 -5.25 -10.78 -26.53
CA ILE A 463 -6.04 -11.57 -25.58
C ILE A 463 -7.52 -11.59 -25.98
N MET A 464 -8.05 -10.48 -26.50
CA MET A 464 -9.42 -10.38 -27.00
C MET A 464 -9.69 -11.28 -28.21
N LEU A 465 -8.68 -11.63 -29.00
CA LEU A 465 -8.84 -12.61 -30.09
C LEU A 465 -9.28 -13.98 -29.56
N VAL A 466 -8.88 -14.36 -28.34
CA VAL A 466 -9.22 -15.67 -27.76
C VAL A 466 -10.74 -15.85 -27.59
N PRO A 467 -11.45 -15.01 -26.81
CA PRO A 467 -12.91 -15.10 -26.74
C PRO A 467 -13.56 -14.72 -28.08
N LEU A 468 -12.91 -13.97 -28.97
CA LEU A 468 -13.50 -13.64 -30.28
C LEU A 468 -13.62 -14.88 -31.19
N PHE A 469 -12.64 -15.79 -31.17
CA PHE A 469 -12.62 -16.98 -32.03
C PHE A 469 -13.10 -18.28 -31.36
N MET A 470 -13.45 -18.23 -30.08
CA MET A 470 -13.99 -19.38 -29.33
C MET A 470 -15.48 -19.21 -29.04
N THR A 471 -16.25 -20.30 -29.12
CA THR A 471 -17.65 -20.34 -28.66
C THR A 471 -17.76 -21.10 -27.34
N GLU A 472 -18.73 -20.75 -26.49
CA GLU A 472 -18.92 -21.42 -25.20
C GLU A 472 -19.46 -22.84 -25.43
N ARG A 473 -20.52 -22.94 -26.24
CA ARG A 473 -21.24 -24.19 -26.52
C ARG A 473 -21.28 -24.51 -28.02
N PRO A 474 -21.48 -25.78 -28.38
CA PRO A 474 -21.69 -26.20 -29.77
C PRO A 474 -22.98 -25.58 -30.34
N GLY A 475 -22.89 -25.01 -31.55
CA GLY A 475 -24.02 -24.40 -32.26
C GLY A 475 -24.26 -22.91 -31.99
N GLU A 476 -23.45 -22.27 -31.13
CA GLU A 476 -23.48 -20.82 -30.93
C GLU A 476 -22.86 -20.07 -32.11
N LYS A 477 -23.36 -18.87 -32.39
CA LYS A 477 -22.83 -17.97 -33.42
C LYS A 477 -21.53 -17.33 -32.94
N LEU A 478 -20.51 -17.39 -33.78
CA LEU A 478 -19.26 -16.65 -33.57
C LEU A 478 -19.47 -15.14 -33.69
N TYR A 479 -20.27 -14.69 -34.66
CA TYR A 479 -20.48 -13.28 -34.93
C TYR A 479 -21.98 -12.94 -35.02
N PRO A 480 -22.39 -11.70 -34.71
CA PRO A 480 -23.77 -11.25 -34.90
C PRO A 480 -24.30 -11.46 -36.32
N TRP A 481 -23.41 -11.42 -37.31
CA TRP A 481 -23.70 -11.58 -38.74
C TRP A 481 -23.40 -12.98 -39.29
N SER A 482 -23.00 -13.96 -38.47
CA SER A 482 -22.81 -15.35 -38.93
C SER A 482 -24.13 -16.12 -38.96
N GLU A 483 -24.32 -16.96 -39.98
CA GLU A 483 -25.47 -17.87 -40.07
C GLU A 483 -25.46 -18.88 -38.92
N SER A 484 -26.64 -19.23 -38.38
CA SER A 484 -26.77 -20.21 -37.30
C SER A 484 -26.39 -21.60 -37.81
N VAL A 485 -25.32 -22.18 -37.27
CA VAL A 485 -24.87 -23.53 -37.59
C VAL A 485 -25.66 -24.53 -36.74
N GLY A 486 -26.87 -24.87 -37.17
CA GLY A 486 -27.73 -25.85 -36.50
C GLY A 486 -29.21 -25.60 -36.79
N GLY A 487 -29.82 -26.45 -37.61
CA GLY A 487 -31.23 -26.38 -37.96
C GLY A 487 -32.16 -26.58 -36.76
N GLU A 488 -33.26 -25.83 -36.75
CA GLU A 488 -34.51 -26.07 -36.00
C GLU A 488 -34.45 -26.62 -34.55
N LYS A 489 -33.40 -26.37 -33.77
CA LYS A 489 -33.57 -26.36 -32.31
C LYS A 489 -34.28 -25.06 -31.98
N LYS A 490 -35.56 -25.17 -31.59
CA LYS A 490 -36.35 -24.09 -31.00
C LYS A 490 -35.39 -23.20 -30.24
N SER A 491 -35.32 -21.91 -30.62
CA SER A 491 -35.03 -20.89 -29.65
C SER A 491 -36.09 -21.10 -28.58
N GLU A 492 -35.77 -21.89 -27.54
CA GLU A 492 -36.32 -21.63 -26.24
C GLU A 492 -35.98 -20.17 -26.05
N LYS A 493 -36.97 -19.31 -26.30
CA LYS A 493 -37.04 -18.02 -25.65
C LYS A 493 -36.89 -18.37 -24.18
N LEU A 494 -35.65 -18.39 -23.69
CA LEU A 494 -35.39 -18.13 -22.30
C LEU A 494 -36.08 -16.79 -22.09
N GLU A 495 -37.30 -16.85 -21.53
CA GLU A 495 -38.02 -15.68 -21.11
C GLU A 495 -37.02 -14.83 -20.35
N SER A 496 -36.91 -13.56 -20.72
CA SER A 496 -35.98 -12.65 -20.07
C SER A 496 -36.26 -12.73 -18.57
N LYS A 497 -35.38 -13.44 -17.82
CA LYS A 497 -35.63 -13.73 -16.41
C LYS A 497 -35.90 -12.41 -15.71
N ASN A 498 -37.06 -12.29 -15.07
CA ASN A 498 -37.40 -11.07 -14.36
C ASN A 498 -36.41 -10.94 -13.18
N PHE A 499 -36.03 -9.70 -12.82
CA PHE A 499 -35.15 -9.50 -11.66
C PHE A 499 -35.71 -10.20 -10.43
N THR A 500 -37.04 -10.23 -10.26
CA THR A 500 -37.72 -10.96 -9.18
C THR A 500 -37.35 -12.45 -9.14
N GLU A 501 -37.37 -13.13 -10.29
CA GLU A 501 -37.02 -14.55 -10.40
C GLU A 501 -35.53 -14.81 -10.13
N ILE A 502 -34.66 -13.90 -10.60
CA ILE A 502 -33.22 -13.95 -10.30
C ILE A 502 -33.00 -13.77 -8.80
N PHE A 503 -33.65 -12.78 -8.18
CA PHE A 503 -33.58 -12.56 -6.74
C PHE A 503 -34.11 -13.75 -5.95
N ASP A 504 -35.17 -14.42 -6.41
CA ASP A 504 -35.71 -15.61 -5.75
C ASP A 504 -34.76 -16.81 -5.91
N ASN A 505 -34.15 -17.01 -7.08
CA ASN A 505 -33.10 -18.01 -7.30
C ASN A 505 -31.85 -17.74 -6.45
N ILE A 506 -31.46 -16.48 -6.28
CA ILE A 506 -30.38 -16.06 -5.38
C ILE A 506 -30.74 -16.39 -3.93
N LYS A 507 -31.96 -16.07 -3.48
CA LYS A 507 -32.42 -16.41 -2.13
C LYS A 507 -32.38 -17.92 -1.91
N ILE A 508 -32.78 -18.70 -2.90
CA ILE A 508 -32.70 -20.16 -2.86
C ILE A 508 -31.25 -20.61 -2.74
N ALA A 509 -30.36 -20.10 -3.59
CA ALA A 509 -28.95 -20.47 -3.57
C ALA A 509 -28.28 -20.19 -2.22
N PHE A 510 -28.58 -19.04 -1.60
CA PHE A 510 -28.07 -18.67 -0.27
C PHE A 510 -28.89 -19.23 0.90
N SER A 511 -29.98 -19.96 0.64
CA SER A 511 -30.74 -20.64 1.70
C SER A 511 -30.05 -21.93 2.18
N PHE A 512 -29.20 -22.53 1.35
CA PHE A 512 -28.47 -23.75 1.67
C PHE A 512 -27.41 -23.50 2.76
N ARG A 513 -27.24 -24.49 3.65
CA ARG A 513 -26.35 -24.34 4.81
C ARG A 513 -24.90 -24.17 4.36
N SER A 514 -24.45 -24.95 3.38
CA SER A 514 -23.12 -24.81 2.80
C SER A 514 -22.89 -23.46 2.13
N ALA A 515 -23.92 -22.88 1.51
CA ALA A 515 -23.79 -21.56 0.90
C ALA A 515 -23.59 -20.44 1.93
N GLN A 516 -24.30 -20.51 3.08
CA GLN A 516 -24.14 -19.56 4.20
C GLN A 516 -22.79 -19.72 4.90
N LEU A 517 -22.35 -20.97 5.10
CA LEU A 517 -21.01 -21.26 5.61
C LEU A 517 -19.92 -20.77 4.65
N GLY A 518 -20.16 -20.82 3.33
CA GLY A 518 -19.28 -20.23 2.32
C GLY A 518 -19.13 -18.72 2.46
N ILE A 519 -20.21 -17.99 2.80
CA ILE A 519 -20.13 -16.55 3.10
C ILE A 519 -19.26 -16.32 4.34
N LEU A 520 -19.51 -17.06 5.42
CA LEU A 520 -18.75 -16.93 6.67
C LEU A 520 -17.27 -17.22 6.45
N LEU A 521 -16.95 -18.31 5.74
CA LEU A 521 -15.58 -18.65 5.38
C LEU A 521 -14.91 -17.57 4.55
N SER A 522 -15.63 -17.00 3.57
CA SER A 522 -15.17 -15.89 2.73
C SER A 522 -14.89 -14.62 3.54
N LEU A 523 -15.67 -14.34 4.59
CA LEU A 523 -15.48 -13.17 5.46
C LEU A 523 -14.31 -13.32 6.45
N ILE A 524 -13.87 -14.56 6.71
CA ILE A 524 -12.85 -14.84 7.73
C ILE A 524 -11.48 -15.13 7.12
N ILE A 525 -11.42 -15.69 5.90
CA ILE A 525 -10.18 -16.16 5.28
C ILE A 525 -9.04 -15.15 5.32
N SER A 526 -9.31 -13.86 5.04
CA SER A 526 -8.29 -12.83 4.91
C SER A 526 -8.09 -12.01 6.19
N LEU A 527 -8.65 -12.41 7.34
CA LEU A 527 -8.50 -11.62 8.58
C LEU A 527 -7.05 -11.53 9.05
N SER A 528 -6.21 -12.54 8.80
CA SER A 528 -4.77 -12.52 9.10
C SER A 528 -3.99 -11.49 8.26
N TYR A 529 -4.62 -10.86 7.26
CA TYR A 529 -3.98 -9.85 6.41
C TYR A 529 -3.66 -8.55 7.15
N PHE A 530 -4.08 -8.41 8.41
CA PHE A 530 -3.57 -7.37 9.30
C PHE A 530 -2.03 -7.44 9.46
N LEU A 531 -1.40 -8.60 9.23
CA LEU A 531 0.07 -8.67 9.18
C LEU A 531 0.66 -7.96 7.97
N ILE A 532 -0.05 -7.81 6.85
CA ILE A 532 0.51 -7.24 5.62
C ILE A 532 1.03 -5.81 5.82
N PRO A 533 0.32 -4.90 6.53
CA PRO A 533 0.87 -3.60 6.91
C PRO A 533 1.88 -3.64 8.06
N VAL A 534 1.93 -4.71 8.85
CA VAL A 534 2.93 -4.91 9.93
C VAL A 534 4.29 -5.30 9.36
N LEU A 535 4.33 -6.13 8.31
CA LEU A 535 5.60 -6.61 7.75
C LEU A 535 6.56 -5.49 7.31
N PRO A 536 6.14 -4.41 6.61
CA PRO A 536 7.04 -3.30 6.31
C PRO A 536 7.61 -2.64 7.57
N LEU A 537 6.82 -2.50 8.64
CA LEU A 537 7.31 -1.96 9.92
C LEU A 537 8.39 -2.87 10.50
N LEU A 538 8.13 -4.18 10.54
CA LEU A 538 9.11 -5.13 11.05
C LEU A 538 10.39 -5.14 10.20
N PHE A 539 10.27 -5.34 8.89
CA PHE A 539 11.43 -5.53 8.02
C PHE A 539 12.23 -4.24 7.83
N VAL A 540 11.57 -3.13 7.51
CA VAL A 540 12.25 -1.87 7.17
C VAL A 540 12.63 -1.11 8.42
N ARG A 541 11.68 -0.88 9.35
CA ARG A 541 11.91 -0.03 10.52
C ARG A 541 12.72 -0.74 11.61
N GLU A 542 12.35 -1.96 11.99
CA GLU A 542 13.00 -2.65 13.11
C GLU A 542 14.25 -3.44 12.69
N LEU A 543 14.19 -4.12 11.54
CA LEU A 543 15.28 -4.97 11.06
C LEU A 543 16.24 -4.24 10.10
N GLY A 544 15.97 -2.98 9.77
CA GLY A 544 16.84 -2.14 8.96
C GLY A 544 16.96 -2.56 7.50
N TRP A 545 15.99 -3.29 6.94
CA TRP A 545 16.00 -3.62 5.52
C TRP A 545 15.77 -2.37 4.69
N THR A 546 16.42 -2.28 3.55
CA THR A 546 16.11 -1.21 2.59
C THR A 546 14.71 -1.41 2.00
N GLU A 547 14.03 -0.32 1.68
CA GLU A 547 12.73 -0.38 1.00
C GLU A 547 12.82 -1.15 -0.33
N GLU A 548 13.94 -1.00 -1.05
CA GLU A 548 14.20 -1.73 -2.29
C GLU A 548 14.25 -3.24 -2.05
N GLN A 549 14.98 -3.71 -1.04
CA GLN A 549 15.06 -5.14 -0.70
C GLN A 549 13.69 -5.71 -0.32
N PHE A 550 12.92 -4.98 0.49
CA PHE A 550 11.58 -5.39 0.89
C PHE A 550 10.63 -5.46 -0.32
N ASN A 551 10.63 -4.43 -1.17
CA ASN A 551 9.79 -4.36 -2.36
C ASN A 551 10.18 -5.40 -3.42
N ALA A 552 11.47 -5.62 -3.64
CA ALA A 552 11.97 -6.67 -4.54
C ALA A 552 11.59 -8.08 -4.06
N THR A 553 11.61 -8.29 -2.75
CA THR A 553 11.16 -9.55 -2.14
C THR A 553 9.66 -9.74 -2.33
N LYS A 554 8.86 -8.77 -1.87
CA LYS A 554 7.39 -8.84 -1.88
C LYS A 554 6.82 -8.89 -3.29
N GLY A 555 7.32 -8.03 -4.18
CA GLY A 555 6.88 -7.88 -5.56
C GLY A 555 7.56 -8.83 -6.56
N GLY A 556 8.62 -9.54 -6.16
CA GLY A 556 9.36 -10.47 -7.01
C GLY A 556 9.26 -11.90 -6.50
N ILE A 557 10.14 -12.27 -5.56
CA ILE A 557 10.30 -13.65 -5.07
C ILE A 557 8.98 -14.19 -4.51
N ILE A 558 8.30 -13.41 -3.66
CA ILE A 558 7.06 -13.83 -3.01
C ILE A 558 5.93 -14.06 -4.04
N LEU A 559 5.85 -13.30 -5.13
CA LEU A 559 4.88 -13.56 -6.20
C LEU A 559 5.16 -14.89 -6.92
N ILE A 560 6.43 -15.20 -7.21
CA ILE A 560 6.82 -16.48 -7.82
C ILE A 560 6.48 -17.64 -6.87
N VAL A 561 6.78 -17.48 -5.59
CA VAL A 561 6.46 -18.47 -4.56
C VAL A 561 4.95 -18.67 -4.44
N THR A 562 4.17 -17.58 -4.51
CA THR A 562 2.69 -17.63 -4.53
C THR A 562 2.18 -18.42 -5.73
N MET A 563 2.72 -18.18 -6.92
CA MET A 563 2.38 -18.91 -8.15
C MET A 563 2.65 -20.41 -8.01
N LEU A 564 3.83 -20.78 -7.49
CA LEU A 564 4.16 -22.18 -7.23
C LEU A 564 3.21 -22.80 -6.20
N GLY A 565 2.85 -22.05 -5.15
CA GLY A 565 1.89 -22.46 -4.14
C GLY A 565 0.50 -22.71 -4.73
N TYR A 566 0.01 -21.86 -5.65
CA TYR A 566 -1.24 -22.10 -6.37
C TYR A 566 -1.18 -23.38 -7.20
N MET A 567 -0.12 -23.57 -8.00
CA MET A 567 0.03 -24.76 -8.85
C MET A 567 0.10 -26.06 -8.03
N VAL A 568 0.90 -26.07 -6.96
CA VAL A 568 1.03 -27.23 -6.08
C VAL A 568 -0.27 -27.47 -5.32
N GLY A 569 -0.89 -26.41 -4.80
CA GLY A 569 -2.16 -26.47 -4.09
C GLY A 569 -3.29 -27.04 -4.94
N GLY A 570 -3.42 -26.62 -6.20
CA GLY A 570 -4.43 -27.16 -7.12
C GLY A 570 -4.18 -28.61 -7.51
N GLN A 571 -2.91 -28.99 -7.73
CA GLN A 571 -2.55 -30.38 -8.04
C GLN A 571 -2.80 -31.31 -6.84
N LEU A 572 -2.42 -30.89 -5.63
CA LEU A 572 -2.69 -31.63 -4.41
C LEU A 572 -4.19 -31.69 -4.11
N GLY A 573 -4.94 -30.61 -4.37
CA GLY A 573 -6.39 -30.58 -4.25
C GLY A 573 -7.07 -31.62 -5.14
N LYS A 574 -6.61 -31.73 -6.39
CA LYS A 574 -7.06 -32.79 -7.31
C LYS A 574 -6.72 -34.20 -6.79
N GLN A 575 -5.55 -34.40 -6.19
CA GLN A 575 -5.07 -35.73 -5.79
C GLN A 575 -5.60 -36.23 -4.43
N PHE A 576 -5.83 -35.32 -3.48
CA PHE A 576 -6.14 -35.67 -2.09
C PHE A 576 -7.49 -35.11 -1.61
N GLY A 577 -8.18 -34.35 -2.46
CA GLY A 577 -9.42 -33.62 -2.15
C GLY A 577 -9.12 -32.21 -1.67
N GLY A 578 -9.74 -31.20 -2.30
CA GLY A 578 -9.46 -29.80 -2.01
C GLY A 578 -9.72 -29.42 -0.55
N LYS A 579 -10.76 -30.00 0.06
CA LYS A 579 -11.11 -29.78 1.46
C LYS A 579 -10.05 -30.29 2.44
N ALA A 580 -9.45 -31.46 2.16
CA ALA A 580 -8.34 -31.97 2.97
C ALA A 580 -7.12 -31.05 2.89
N ILE A 581 -6.79 -30.56 1.68
CA ILE A 581 -5.66 -29.64 1.49
C ILE A 581 -5.88 -28.33 2.23
N ILE A 582 -7.09 -27.76 2.22
CA ILE A 582 -7.42 -26.56 3.02
C ILE A 582 -7.06 -26.79 4.50
N ILE A 583 -7.49 -27.91 5.07
CA ILE A 583 -7.30 -28.20 6.49
C ILE A 583 -5.82 -28.39 6.83
N TYR A 584 -5.09 -29.21 6.05
CA TYR A 584 -3.67 -29.45 6.29
C TYR A 584 -2.82 -28.21 6.06
N ALA A 585 -3.06 -27.49 4.98
CA ALA A 585 -2.29 -26.29 4.64
C ALA A 585 -2.60 -25.14 5.59
N ALA A 586 -3.86 -24.94 6.04
CA ALA A 586 -4.19 -23.91 7.00
C ALA A 586 -3.53 -24.18 8.36
N PHE A 587 -3.56 -25.43 8.83
CA PHE A 587 -2.88 -25.80 10.07
C PHE A 587 -1.36 -25.66 9.95
N THR A 588 -0.78 -26.08 8.81
CA THR A 588 0.66 -25.92 8.54
C THR A 588 1.05 -24.44 8.47
N THR A 589 0.25 -23.58 7.83
CA THR A 589 0.49 -22.14 7.79
C THR A 589 0.49 -21.58 9.20
N ALA A 590 -0.51 -21.91 10.02
CA ALA A 590 -0.58 -21.45 11.40
C ALA A 590 0.65 -21.88 12.23
N LEU A 591 1.17 -23.10 12.03
CA LEU A 591 2.41 -23.54 12.67
C LEU A 591 3.64 -22.77 12.18
N VAL A 592 3.74 -22.49 10.88
CA VAL A 592 4.84 -21.71 10.29
C VAL A 592 4.79 -20.26 10.78
N THR A 593 3.61 -19.65 10.83
CA THR A 593 3.38 -18.29 11.34
C THR A 593 3.69 -18.20 12.83
N ALA A 594 3.25 -19.18 13.64
CA ALA A 594 3.60 -19.23 15.05
C ALA A 594 5.11 -19.48 15.26
N PHE A 595 5.74 -20.31 14.43
CA PHE A 595 7.18 -20.53 14.46
C PHE A 595 7.96 -19.26 14.08
N TRP A 596 7.45 -18.46 13.14
CA TRP A 596 8.01 -17.16 12.81
C TRP A 596 8.02 -16.24 14.03
N GLY A 597 6.88 -16.09 14.71
CA GLY A 597 6.75 -15.30 15.94
C GLY A 597 7.66 -15.78 17.08
N MET A 598 7.82 -17.09 17.25
CA MET A 598 8.59 -17.67 18.37
C MET A 598 10.11 -17.47 18.25
N ASN A 599 10.63 -17.22 17.05
CA ASN A 599 12.06 -17.18 16.78
C ASN A 599 12.57 -15.76 16.51
N GLU A 600 12.17 -14.80 17.35
CA GLU A 600 12.60 -13.40 17.27
C GLU A 600 14.13 -13.24 17.23
N ALA A 601 14.85 -14.06 18.00
CA ALA A 601 16.32 -14.07 18.02
C ALA A 601 16.97 -14.37 16.64
N LEU A 602 16.23 -14.95 15.69
CA LEU A 602 16.70 -15.26 14.35
C LEU A 602 16.31 -14.20 13.31
N TRP A 603 15.53 -13.17 13.67
CA TRP A 603 15.01 -12.19 12.72
C TRP A 603 16.09 -11.30 12.09
N SER A 604 17.21 -11.09 12.79
CA SER A 604 18.38 -10.39 12.24
C SER A 604 19.02 -11.14 11.07
N ASN A 605 18.76 -12.44 10.92
CA ASN A 605 19.23 -13.22 9.80
C ASN A 605 18.29 -13.07 8.59
N GLY A 606 18.70 -12.28 7.60
CA GLY A 606 17.92 -12.05 6.39
C GLY A 606 17.54 -13.33 5.64
N PHE A 607 18.40 -14.35 5.64
CA PHE A 607 18.09 -15.65 5.00
C PHE A 607 16.95 -16.38 5.72
N PHE A 608 16.94 -16.35 7.07
CA PHE A 608 15.85 -16.91 7.86
C PHE A 608 14.52 -16.22 7.51
N MET A 609 14.51 -14.88 7.53
CA MET A 609 13.32 -14.08 7.24
C MET A 609 12.77 -14.31 5.83
N MET A 610 13.64 -14.36 4.82
CA MET A 610 13.24 -14.69 3.45
C MET A 610 12.64 -16.10 3.34
N THR A 611 13.27 -17.07 4.00
CA THR A 611 12.85 -18.47 3.94
C THR A 611 11.51 -18.68 4.62
N ILE A 612 11.34 -18.16 5.83
CA ILE A 612 10.10 -18.33 6.59
C ILE A 612 8.93 -17.63 5.92
N TRP A 613 9.14 -16.41 5.39
CA TRP A 613 8.11 -15.69 4.64
C TRP A 613 7.71 -16.44 3.35
N SER A 614 8.70 -16.97 2.63
CA SER A 614 8.44 -17.79 1.43
C SER A 614 7.65 -19.06 1.76
N ILE A 615 8.03 -19.79 2.80
CA ILE A 615 7.30 -21.00 3.22
C ILE A 615 5.86 -20.66 3.63
N GLN A 616 5.68 -19.62 4.45
CA GLN A 616 4.36 -19.17 4.89
C GLN A 616 3.48 -18.82 3.68
N THR A 617 4.00 -18.02 2.75
CA THR A 617 3.24 -17.60 1.56
C THR A 617 2.92 -18.77 0.64
N PHE A 618 3.87 -19.68 0.44
CA PHE A 618 3.67 -20.88 -0.37
C PHE A 618 2.53 -21.75 0.14
N VAL A 619 2.48 -22.02 1.45
CA VAL A 619 1.44 -22.85 2.06
C VAL A 619 0.10 -22.10 2.09
N TRP A 620 0.09 -20.81 2.39
CA TRP A 620 -1.14 -20.01 2.39
C TRP A 620 -1.76 -19.88 0.98
N ALA A 621 -0.93 -19.82 -0.06
CA ALA A 621 -1.40 -19.86 -1.44
C ALA A 621 -2.16 -21.18 -1.75
N MET A 622 -1.72 -22.32 -1.20
CA MET A 622 -2.45 -23.59 -1.33
C MET A 622 -3.83 -23.56 -0.65
N VAL A 623 -3.92 -22.91 0.52
CA VAL A 623 -5.21 -22.70 1.21
C VAL A 623 -6.14 -21.89 0.33
N SER A 624 -5.67 -20.73 -0.15
CA SER A 624 -6.45 -19.79 -0.95
C SER A 624 -7.03 -20.45 -2.20
N ILE A 625 -6.21 -21.16 -2.98
CA ILE A 625 -6.67 -21.73 -4.25
C ILE A 625 -7.72 -22.83 -4.07
N ASN A 626 -7.57 -23.66 -3.03
CA ASN A 626 -8.54 -24.72 -2.76
C ASN A 626 -9.84 -24.16 -2.20
N ILE A 627 -9.82 -23.03 -1.47
CA ILE A 627 -11.06 -22.35 -1.05
C ILE A 627 -11.77 -21.74 -2.26
N TYR A 628 -11.06 -21.14 -3.22
CA TYR A 628 -11.68 -20.64 -4.46
C TYR A 628 -12.39 -21.76 -5.21
N SER A 629 -11.74 -22.92 -5.36
CA SER A 629 -12.36 -24.11 -5.95
C SER A 629 -13.55 -24.64 -5.14
N LEU A 630 -13.48 -24.62 -3.80
CA LEU A 630 -14.61 -24.99 -2.94
C LEU A 630 -15.81 -24.06 -3.13
N MET A 631 -15.59 -22.74 -3.24
CA MET A 631 -16.66 -21.77 -3.47
C MET A 631 -17.32 -21.97 -4.84
N MET A 632 -16.54 -22.31 -5.88
CA MET A 632 -17.12 -22.68 -7.18
C MET A 632 -17.93 -23.97 -7.10
N ARG A 633 -17.48 -24.98 -6.34
CA ARG A 633 -18.20 -26.26 -6.17
C ARG A 633 -19.59 -26.10 -5.58
N ILE A 634 -19.73 -25.26 -4.54
CA ILE A 634 -21.03 -25.04 -3.88
C ILE A 634 -21.94 -24.06 -4.62
N THR A 635 -21.43 -23.42 -5.69
CA THR A 635 -22.17 -22.44 -6.47
C THR A 635 -23.14 -23.12 -7.44
N TRP A 636 -24.37 -22.61 -7.51
CA TRP A 636 -25.34 -23.06 -8.49
C TRP A 636 -25.15 -22.32 -9.81
N THR A 637 -24.97 -23.07 -10.90
CA THR A 637 -24.68 -22.55 -12.25
C THR A 637 -25.71 -21.55 -12.78
N GLU A 638 -27.00 -21.70 -12.46
CA GLU A 638 -28.05 -20.78 -12.93
C GLU A 638 -27.91 -19.34 -12.41
N VAL A 639 -27.31 -19.18 -11.23
CA VAL A 639 -26.98 -17.88 -10.61
C VAL A 639 -25.48 -17.77 -10.36
N GLY A 640 -24.68 -18.50 -11.15
CA GLY A 640 -23.25 -18.67 -10.90
C GLY A 640 -22.48 -17.37 -10.92
N GLY A 641 -22.86 -16.46 -11.83
CA GLY A 641 -22.28 -15.12 -11.92
C GLY A 641 -22.56 -14.25 -10.70
N THR A 642 -23.68 -14.44 -10.01
CA THR A 642 -24.00 -13.71 -8.78
C THR A 642 -23.42 -14.36 -7.53
N GLN A 643 -23.60 -15.67 -7.36
CA GLN A 643 -23.24 -16.37 -6.13
C GLN A 643 -21.73 -16.46 -5.95
N PHE A 644 -20.98 -16.91 -6.97
CA PHE A 644 -19.52 -17.02 -6.88
C PHE A 644 -18.85 -15.64 -6.73
N THR A 645 -19.31 -14.65 -7.51
CA THR A 645 -18.86 -13.27 -7.37
C THR A 645 -19.14 -12.71 -5.99
N GLY A 646 -20.28 -13.08 -5.38
CA GLY A 646 -20.60 -12.75 -4.00
C GLY A 646 -19.55 -13.27 -3.02
N TYR A 647 -19.13 -14.54 -3.14
CA TYR A 647 -18.05 -15.08 -2.31
C TYR A 647 -16.74 -14.32 -2.49
N MET A 648 -16.32 -14.09 -3.74
CA MET A 648 -15.09 -13.34 -4.04
C MET A 648 -15.14 -11.89 -3.50
N ALA A 649 -16.29 -11.22 -3.59
CA ALA A 649 -16.46 -9.88 -3.03
C ALA A 649 -16.35 -9.90 -1.49
N MET A 650 -16.91 -10.91 -0.82
CA MET A 650 -16.78 -11.06 0.63
C MET A 650 -15.34 -11.37 1.07
N MET A 651 -14.57 -12.10 0.27
CA MET A 651 -13.13 -12.32 0.50
C MET A 651 -12.31 -11.03 0.41
N ASN A 652 -12.64 -10.16 -0.54
CA ASN A 652 -12.03 -8.84 -0.63
C ASN A 652 -12.43 -7.96 0.56
N LEU A 653 -13.70 -8.02 0.99
CA LEU A 653 -14.16 -7.30 2.19
C LEU A 653 -13.44 -7.81 3.45
N SER A 654 -13.20 -9.12 3.57
CA SER A 654 -12.41 -9.73 4.63
C SER A 654 -11.00 -9.13 4.71
N ALA A 655 -10.35 -8.92 3.56
CA ALA A 655 -9.01 -8.32 3.51
C ALA A 655 -9.02 -6.86 3.99
N ILE A 656 -10.05 -6.08 3.62
CA ILE A 656 -10.21 -4.70 4.10
C ILE A 656 -10.39 -4.68 5.62
N ILE A 657 -11.23 -5.56 6.17
CA ILE A 657 -11.42 -5.70 7.62
C ILE A 657 -10.09 -6.07 8.29
N GLY A 658 -9.36 -7.05 7.73
CA GLY A 658 -8.03 -7.43 8.17
C GLY A 658 -7.07 -6.24 8.25
N TYR A 659 -6.97 -5.42 7.20
CA TYR A 659 -6.12 -4.23 7.23
C TYR A 659 -6.53 -3.23 8.32
N GLN A 660 -7.83 -3.05 8.57
CA GLN A 660 -8.33 -2.18 9.63
C GLN A 660 -8.05 -2.71 11.05
N LEU A 661 -7.84 -4.02 11.20
CA LEU A 661 -7.42 -4.61 12.49
C LEU A 661 -5.96 -4.30 12.84
N THR A 662 -5.14 -3.84 11.88
CA THR A 662 -3.72 -3.54 12.11
C THR A 662 -3.53 -2.54 13.26
N ALA A 663 -4.06 -1.32 13.13
CA ALA A 663 -3.91 -0.26 14.13
C ALA A 663 -4.29 -0.66 15.56
N PRO A 664 -5.50 -1.20 15.83
CA PRO A 664 -5.87 -1.55 17.19
C PRO A 664 -5.08 -2.74 17.75
N LEU A 665 -4.52 -3.62 16.91
CA LEU A 665 -3.69 -4.73 17.36
C LEU A 665 -2.24 -4.30 17.61
N THR A 666 -1.62 -3.57 16.67
CA THR A 666 -0.25 -3.09 16.83
C THR A 666 -0.12 -2.12 17.99
N ALA A 667 -1.12 -1.27 18.25
CA ALA A 667 -1.08 -0.37 19.40
C ALA A 667 -1.07 -1.08 20.78
N ARG A 668 -1.37 -2.39 20.82
CA ARG A 668 -1.52 -3.16 22.06
C ARG A 668 -0.47 -4.24 22.22
N PHE A 669 -0.04 -4.86 21.14
CA PHE A 669 0.74 -6.09 21.17
C PHE A 669 2.05 -5.96 20.42
N ASP A 670 3.05 -6.71 20.87
CA ASP A 670 4.36 -6.82 20.25
C ASP A 670 4.32 -7.66 18.95
N TYR A 671 5.38 -7.61 18.14
CA TYR A 671 5.44 -8.31 16.85
C TYR A 671 5.22 -9.82 17.00
N SER A 672 5.85 -10.45 18.00
CA SER A 672 5.75 -11.89 18.22
C SER A 672 4.30 -12.30 18.53
N THR A 673 3.61 -11.53 19.37
CA THR A 673 2.17 -11.74 19.63
C THR A 673 1.30 -11.52 18.40
N LEU A 674 1.60 -10.52 17.56
CA LEU A 674 0.87 -10.31 16.31
C LEU A 674 0.96 -11.54 15.39
N PHE A 675 2.13 -12.18 15.29
CA PHE A 675 2.24 -13.46 14.57
C PHE A 675 1.40 -14.58 15.20
N TYR A 676 1.33 -14.66 16.53
CA TYR A 676 0.50 -15.66 17.20
C TYR A 676 -1.00 -15.43 16.99
N ILE A 677 -1.45 -14.19 16.99
CA ILE A 677 -2.85 -13.82 16.69
C ILE A 677 -3.18 -14.20 15.23
N ALA A 678 -2.27 -13.90 14.29
CA ALA A 678 -2.44 -14.30 12.90
C ALA A 678 -2.55 -15.81 12.74
N ALA A 679 -1.66 -16.57 13.39
CA ALA A 679 -1.70 -18.03 13.38
C ALA A 679 -3.04 -18.57 13.91
N LEU A 680 -3.61 -17.96 14.96
CA LEU A 680 -4.94 -18.33 15.46
C LEU A 680 -6.02 -18.07 14.40
N LEU A 681 -6.03 -16.88 13.78
CA LEU A 681 -7.00 -16.53 12.74
C LEU A 681 -6.91 -17.46 11.52
N GLU A 682 -5.70 -17.86 11.11
CA GLU A 682 -5.47 -18.82 10.03
C GLU A 682 -6.13 -20.19 10.34
N THR A 683 -6.13 -20.64 11.60
CA THR A 683 -6.82 -21.88 11.99
C THR A 683 -8.34 -21.80 11.94
N VAL A 684 -8.94 -20.59 11.99
CA VAL A 684 -10.42 -20.44 11.97
C VAL A 684 -11.02 -20.95 10.66
N VAL A 685 -10.26 -20.84 9.56
CA VAL A 685 -10.60 -21.37 8.23
C VAL A 685 -10.94 -22.86 8.28
N ILE A 686 -10.30 -23.63 9.18
CA ILE A 686 -10.52 -25.08 9.32
C ILE A 686 -11.95 -25.37 9.77
N PHE A 687 -12.51 -24.58 10.70
CA PHE A 687 -13.89 -24.76 11.16
C PHE A 687 -14.90 -24.49 10.04
N GLY A 688 -14.69 -23.41 9.28
CA GLY A 688 -15.55 -23.07 8.15
C GLY A 688 -15.52 -24.16 7.08
N ALA A 689 -14.32 -24.60 6.68
CA ALA A 689 -14.17 -25.66 5.69
C ALA A 689 -14.83 -26.97 6.16
N MET A 690 -14.61 -27.38 7.42
CA MET A 690 -15.10 -28.65 7.99
C MET A 690 -16.61 -28.86 7.80
N PHE A 691 -17.43 -27.83 7.95
CA PHE A 691 -18.90 -27.96 7.90
C PHE A 691 -19.53 -27.78 6.52
N ILE A 692 -18.76 -27.37 5.51
CA ILE A 692 -19.27 -27.21 4.14
C ILE A 692 -19.35 -28.58 3.47
N ASP A 693 -20.53 -28.94 2.98
CA ASP A 693 -20.79 -30.09 2.11
C ASP A 693 -20.74 -29.61 0.64
N PRO A 694 -19.67 -29.94 -0.11
CA PRO A 694 -19.50 -29.44 -1.49
C PRO A 694 -20.61 -29.92 -2.44
N GLU A 695 -21.34 -30.98 -2.10
CA GLU A 695 -22.36 -31.62 -2.93
C GLU A 695 -23.79 -31.25 -2.52
N GLU A 696 -23.98 -30.50 -1.42
CA GLU A 696 -25.30 -30.11 -0.90
C GLU A 696 -26.17 -29.42 -1.96
N THR A 697 -25.64 -28.36 -2.58
CA THR A 697 -26.35 -27.58 -3.60
C THR A 697 -26.84 -28.47 -4.74
N ARG A 698 -25.97 -29.36 -5.25
CA ARG A 698 -26.33 -30.26 -6.35
C ARG A 698 -27.42 -31.26 -5.93
N ARG A 699 -27.27 -31.86 -4.75
CA ARG A 699 -28.21 -32.85 -4.19
C ARG A 699 -29.58 -32.24 -3.92
N GLU A 700 -29.64 -31.05 -3.33
CA GLU A 700 -30.91 -30.39 -3.01
C GLU A 700 -31.62 -29.86 -4.25
N MET A 701 -30.88 -29.33 -5.23
CA MET A 701 -31.47 -28.90 -6.50
C MET A 701 -32.01 -30.08 -7.31
N ALA A 702 -31.31 -31.23 -7.32
CA ALA A 702 -31.81 -32.44 -7.96
C ALA A 702 -33.14 -32.90 -7.35
N LYS A 703 -33.29 -32.85 -6.02
CA LYS A 703 -34.56 -33.17 -5.34
C LYS A 703 -35.70 -32.22 -5.75
N ARG A 704 -35.42 -30.91 -5.80
CA ARG A 704 -36.42 -29.91 -6.20
C ARG A 704 -36.90 -30.11 -7.64
N LEU A 705 -36.01 -30.49 -8.55
CA LEU A 705 -36.36 -30.80 -9.95
C LEU A 705 -37.20 -32.07 -10.09
N THR A 706 -37.03 -33.05 -9.19
CA THR A 706 -37.88 -34.26 -9.17
C THR A 706 -39.23 -34.05 -8.48
N GLU A 707 -39.40 -32.98 -7.70
CA GLU A 707 -40.64 -32.65 -6.97
C GLU A 707 -41.55 -31.67 -7.75
N GLN A 708 -41.04 -31.03 -8.81
CA GLN A 708 -41.79 -30.19 -9.74
C GLN A 708 -42.24 -30.99 -10.97
#